data_AF-A0A966Q602-F1
#
_entry.id   AF-A0A966Q602-F1
#
_cell.length_a   1.000
_cell.length_b   1.000
_cell.length_c   1.000
_cell.angle_alpha   90.00
_cell.angle_beta   90.00
_cell.angle_gamma   90.00
#
_symmetry.space_group_name_H-M   'P 1'
#
loop_
_entity.id
_entity.type
_entity.pdbx_description
1 polymer ?
#
loop_
_entity_poly.entity_id
_entity_poly.type
_entity_poly.pdbx_seq_one_letter_code
_entity_poly.pdbx_strand_id
1 'polypeptide(L)'
;MDLTGGTGAGTGLGGAGQGMYFAGSTVQVLGNASVDTRGGLAGAGAGANVFATDGNLTFGRLLGSADGSGQLSLNVGNGNITFGIIGTTAVPANQALDRLTIANANLVTFSGTVRLGTFLQNASTRLTQNTVLNGSGATEFQGAVTLINNGTAMNLTGYNFKVGNTLATPNGGAVTINNNGLLNIAGVMTLGGSFTQAAGVVAGAVPIVNLGANLNLGGGIFTLASATRLGTDVTIDTGTSGGSAIFNGTLDSDGTVRDLTIRGSGTVQLNNRTGSLAKLNAVSTDGTSRLQFGTLAAGTVIAPSLQANSVTSTGVMGFGAGAFYLSADSGFTFNHASTPGLPSVDGSGATLTISGPVSIGNKTEMNLAGLTLLSEVDGNAGVVTDDLILNLSGPLNLYGKVGAVTPLNSLNLTGGTQINLFMTGATKASPSIKTVGSQYIAGNLVLHEDAVLSSTGTGLLAGDFDFINTVNSFAANDPKSFEVYTGGKITLEAAAGGATRLRAATLSSGGELAVNAGINTFGGAIGLTSGTGTVVLAGLTDTTGSANQLGGAVNLEGHVEVIFKGGSITTFGGAVGVTGPAFINTATTIATSGGGLGDGDVTFNQTLNGSTPLTVTAGTAALNFTGAVGGTNPLDITITSAGGVTFSGATLLGSGATSITSRSGDVSFGNTLNKLGGTFTMDLGTRTATFTGAVGGTNPFGMTVSSSGGIDFTGNVTLGGNFNLSSEGTGVNFNGTL
;
A
#
# COMPACT_ATOMS: atom_id res chain seq x y z
N MET A 1 64.60 29.94 -19.70
CA MET A 1 65.73 29.95 -18.77
C MET A 1 66.05 28.50 -18.48
N ASP A 2 67.09 27.97 -19.11
CA ASP A 2 67.56 26.61 -18.86
C ASP A 2 68.49 26.68 -17.65
N LEU A 3 68.02 26.21 -16.49
CA LEU A 3 68.81 26.19 -15.25
C LEU A 3 69.45 24.80 -15.12
N THR A 4 70.41 24.50 -15.99
CA THR A 4 71.31 23.36 -15.81
C THR A 4 72.49 23.78 -14.95
N GLY A 5 72.57 23.24 -13.73
CA GLY A 5 73.76 23.39 -12.92
C GLY A 5 73.66 22.83 -11.51
N GLY A 6 74.24 21.65 -11.30
CA GLY A 6 74.84 21.29 -10.01
C GLY A 6 74.00 20.42 -9.09
N THR A 7 74.43 19.16 -8.95
CA THR A 7 74.11 18.29 -7.83
C THR A 7 74.52 18.92 -6.50
N GLY A 8 73.56 19.44 -5.72
CA GLY A 8 73.79 19.82 -4.33
C GLY A 8 72.89 20.97 -3.84
N ALA A 9 72.10 20.70 -2.78
CA ALA A 9 71.42 21.64 -1.89
C ALA A 9 70.62 22.81 -2.53
N GLY A 10 69.29 22.66 -2.52
CA GLY A 10 68.24 23.68 -2.65
C GLY A 10 68.66 25.12 -2.99
N THR A 11 68.81 25.42 -4.28
CA THR A 11 68.81 26.80 -4.78
C THR A 11 67.35 27.26 -4.90
N GLY A 12 66.85 27.95 -3.87
CA GLY A 12 65.55 28.63 -3.95
C GLY A 12 65.61 29.77 -4.99
N LEU A 13 64.70 29.78 -5.95
CA LEU A 13 64.49 30.92 -6.83
C LEU A 13 63.70 32.00 -6.05
N GLY A 14 64.41 32.92 -5.40
CA GLY A 14 63.80 34.06 -4.70
C GLY A 14 64.64 34.58 -3.53
N GLY A 15 65.53 35.55 -3.80
CA GLY A 15 66.10 36.38 -2.74
C GLY A 15 65.02 37.26 -2.10
N ALA A 16 65.16 37.56 -0.81
CA ALA A 16 64.21 38.36 -0.05
C ALA A 16 63.88 39.69 -0.77
N GLY A 17 62.62 39.83 -1.20
CA GLY A 17 62.08 41.10 -1.72
C GLY A 17 61.86 41.22 -3.23
N GLN A 18 62.23 40.23 -4.06
CA GLN A 18 62.00 40.28 -5.52
C GLN A 18 61.01 39.18 -5.94
N GLY A 19 59.86 39.55 -6.50
CA GLY A 19 58.92 38.60 -7.11
C GLY A 19 59.50 38.01 -8.40
N MET A 20 59.26 36.72 -8.66
CA MET A 20 59.60 36.12 -9.96
C MET A 20 58.58 36.57 -11.02
N TYR A 21 59.08 37.17 -12.10
CA TYR A 21 58.28 37.68 -13.22
C TYR A 21 58.05 36.56 -14.25
N PHE A 22 56.82 36.08 -14.38
CA PHE A 22 56.41 35.04 -15.34
C PHE A 22 55.26 35.52 -16.24
N ALA A 23 55.33 36.72 -16.83
CA ALA A 23 54.34 37.11 -17.82
C ALA A 23 54.59 36.38 -19.14
N GLY A 24 53.61 35.60 -19.63
CA GLY A 24 53.63 34.97 -20.96
C GLY A 24 54.78 34.00 -21.26
N SER A 25 55.46 33.50 -20.23
CA SER A 25 56.69 32.70 -20.37
C SER A 25 56.47 31.21 -20.10
N THR A 26 57.17 30.37 -20.85
CA THR A 26 57.31 28.93 -20.54
C THR A 26 58.60 28.71 -19.74
N VAL A 27 58.47 28.14 -18.54
CA VAL A 27 59.59 27.83 -17.64
C VAL A 27 59.75 26.31 -17.62
N GLN A 28 60.92 25.83 -18.05
CA GLN A 28 61.28 24.43 -17.89
C GLN A 28 62.22 24.29 -16.70
N VAL A 29 61.85 23.45 -15.76
CA VAL A 29 62.63 23.07 -14.59
C VAL A 29 63.10 21.65 -14.81
N LEU A 30 64.42 21.41 -14.70
CA LEU A 30 65.01 20.09 -14.77
C LEU A 30 65.19 19.59 -13.33
N GLY A 31 64.32 18.66 -12.88
CA GLY A 31 64.35 18.11 -11.52
C GLY A 31 63.45 18.85 -10.51
N ASN A 32 63.73 18.67 -9.21
CA ASN A 32 62.91 19.24 -8.14
C ASN A 32 63.12 20.75 -8.00
N ALA A 33 62.06 21.53 -7.83
CA ALA A 33 62.14 22.95 -7.52
C ALA A 33 61.21 23.36 -6.38
N SER A 34 61.69 24.30 -5.57
CA SER A 34 60.91 25.02 -4.58
C SER A 34 60.76 26.47 -5.01
N VAL A 35 59.53 26.95 -5.04
CA VAL A 35 59.12 28.28 -5.51
C VAL A 35 58.40 29.00 -4.36
N ASP A 36 58.76 30.26 -4.09
CA ASP A 36 58.09 31.10 -3.09
C ASP A 36 57.86 32.49 -3.68
N THR A 37 56.62 32.81 -4.05
CA THR A 37 56.28 34.07 -4.75
C THR A 37 55.76 35.14 -3.79
N ARG A 38 56.56 35.47 -2.75
CA ARG A 38 56.20 36.46 -1.70
C ARG A 38 55.76 37.84 -2.23
N GLY A 39 55.99 38.15 -3.51
CA GLY A 39 55.60 39.41 -4.18
C GLY A 39 54.51 39.32 -5.26
N GLY A 40 53.80 38.20 -5.42
CA GLY A 40 52.78 38.04 -6.48
C GLY A 40 53.36 37.60 -7.83
N LEU A 41 52.57 36.89 -8.64
CA LEU A 41 52.83 36.75 -10.07
C LEU A 41 52.49 38.09 -10.74
N ALA A 42 53.48 38.88 -11.14
CA ALA A 42 53.23 40.18 -11.79
C ALA A 42 52.62 39.99 -13.20
N GLY A 43 51.60 40.82 -13.50
CA GLY A 43 50.57 40.56 -14.51
C GLY A 43 50.96 40.65 -15.99
N ALA A 44 50.04 40.10 -16.80
CA ALA A 44 49.52 40.60 -18.08
C ALA A 44 48.88 39.42 -18.86
N GLY A 45 47.73 38.91 -18.43
CA GLY A 45 46.77 38.12 -19.24
C GLY A 45 47.23 36.84 -19.98
N ALA A 46 48.53 36.53 -20.04
CA ALA A 46 49.13 35.42 -20.74
C ALA A 46 49.65 34.43 -19.70
N GLY A 47 48.95 33.31 -19.53
CA GLY A 47 49.23 32.34 -18.48
C GLY A 47 50.69 31.87 -18.46
N ALA A 48 51.27 31.84 -17.26
CA ALA A 48 52.58 31.26 -17.03
C ALA A 48 52.48 29.74 -17.18
N ASN A 49 53.35 29.11 -17.97
CA ASN A 49 53.44 27.66 -18.08
C ASN A 49 54.72 27.18 -17.41
N VAL A 50 54.61 26.30 -16.42
CA VAL A 50 55.77 25.68 -15.76
C VAL A 50 55.77 24.19 -16.05
N PHE A 51 56.84 23.71 -16.68
CA PHE A 51 57.09 22.31 -16.95
C PHE A 51 58.22 21.82 -16.05
N ALA A 52 58.01 20.74 -15.29
CA ALA A 52 59.06 20.08 -14.53
C ALA A 52 59.00 18.58 -14.78
N THR A 53 59.51 18.14 -15.93
CA THR A 53 59.43 16.74 -16.37
C THR A 53 60.01 15.81 -15.30
N ASP A 54 59.13 15.07 -14.62
CA ASP A 54 59.42 14.09 -13.56
C ASP A 54 60.04 14.68 -12.27
N GLY A 55 59.98 15.99 -12.08
CA GLY A 55 60.46 16.70 -10.89
C GLY A 55 59.33 17.16 -9.97
N ASN A 56 59.59 17.22 -8.65
CA ASN A 56 58.63 17.74 -7.68
C ASN A 56 58.63 19.28 -7.67
N LEU A 57 57.45 19.89 -7.62
CA LEU A 57 57.28 21.33 -7.43
C LEU A 57 56.66 21.63 -6.07
N THR A 58 57.35 22.42 -5.26
CA THR A 58 56.81 22.90 -3.97
C THR A 58 56.64 24.40 -4.01
N PHE A 59 55.43 24.89 -3.71
CA PHE A 59 55.10 26.29 -3.58
C PHE A 59 54.84 26.62 -2.11
N GLY A 60 55.74 27.34 -1.44
CA GLY A 60 55.52 27.74 -0.04
C GLY A 60 54.36 28.73 0.09
N ARG A 61 54.41 29.80 -0.70
CA ARG A 61 53.34 30.78 -0.90
C ARG A 61 53.22 31.11 -2.39
N LEU A 62 51.99 31.12 -2.90
CA LEU A 62 51.67 31.46 -4.28
C LEU A 62 50.63 32.58 -4.30
N LEU A 63 51.04 33.79 -4.71
CA LEU A 63 50.15 34.95 -4.78
C LEU A 63 49.78 35.27 -6.24
N GLY A 64 48.51 35.62 -6.47
CA GLY A 64 48.02 36.08 -7.77
C GLY A 64 48.57 37.47 -8.14
N SER A 65 48.21 37.95 -9.33
CA SER A 65 48.55 39.29 -9.79
C SER A 65 47.67 40.34 -9.13
N ALA A 66 48.21 41.54 -8.89
CA ALA A 66 47.48 42.64 -8.24
C ALA A 66 46.27 43.16 -9.03
N ASP A 67 46.16 42.82 -10.32
CA ASP A 67 45.03 43.14 -11.20
C ASP A 67 43.95 42.04 -11.23
N GLY A 68 44.17 40.92 -10.53
CA GLY A 68 43.25 39.79 -10.49
C GLY A 68 43.21 38.95 -11.78
N SER A 69 44.19 39.08 -12.69
CA SER A 69 44.26 38.33 -13.96
C SER A 69 45.21 37.13 -13.96
N GLY A 70 45.82 36.79 -12.82
CA GLY A 70 46.92 35.84 -12.74
C GLY A 70 46.51 34.40 -13.11
N GLN A 71 47.13 33.84 -14.14
CA GLN A 71 46.90 32.46 -14.56
C GLN A 71 48.20 31.64 -14.53
N LEU A 72 48.13 30.42 -14.00
CA LEU A 72 49.26 29.50 -13.89
C LEU A 72 48.86 28.11 -14.41
N SER A 73 49.63 27.57 -15.36
CA SER A 73 49.51 26.20 -15.81
C SER A 73 50.76 25.40 -15.43
N LEU A 74 50.56 24.21 -14.84
CA LEU A 74 51.63 23.34 -14.36
C LEU A 74 51.57 21.97 -15.04
N ASN A 75 52.74 21.44 -15.41
CA ASN A 75 52.89 20.08 -15.92
C ASN A 75 54.19 19.47 -15.39
N VAL A 76 54.09 18.45 -14.54
CA VAL A 76 55.27 17.83 -13.92
C VAL A 76 55.48 16.37 -14.32
N GLY A 77 54.73 15.86 -15.30
CA GLY A 77 54.78 14.43 -15.65
C GLY A 77 54.45 13.55 -14.44
N ASN A 78 55.40 12.72 -14.01
CA ASN A 78 55.26 11.86 -12.83
C ASN A 78 55.66 12.53 -11.49
N GLY A 79 56.04 13.82 -11.52
CA GLY A 79 56.38 14.58 -10.32
C GLY A 79 55.17 14.89 -9.43
N ASN A 80 55.44 15.29 -8.18
CA ASN A 80 54.43 15.76 -7.25
C ASN A 80 54.39 17.29 -7.20
N ILE A 81 53.22 17.86 -6.92
CA ILE A 81 53.03 19.30 -6.70
C ILE A 81 52.53 19.50 -5.26
N THR A 82 53.17 20.36 -4.49
CA THR A 82 52.72 20.74 -3.14
C THR A 82 52.55 22.24 -3.03
N PHE A 83 51.41 22.69 -2.54
CA PHE A 83 51.11 24.09 -2.26
C PHE A 83 50.91 24.30 -0.76
N GLY A 84 51.66 25.24 -0.19
CA GLY A 84 51.45 25.76 1.16
C GLY A 84 50.24 26.70 1.17
N ILE A 85 50.40 27.95 0.78
CA ILE A 85 49.31 28.95 0.73
C ILE A 85 49.12 29.44 -0.71
N ILE A 86 47.88 29.53 -1.19
CA ILE A 86 47.52 30.19 -2.44
C ILE A 86 46.61 31.39 -2.15
N GLY A 87 47.03 32.58 -2.61
CA GLY A 87 46.34 33.85 -2.35
C GLY A 87 46.55 34.42 -0.94
N THR A 88 45.89 35.54 -0.64
CA THR A 88 45.85 36.15 0.70
C THR A 88 44.42 36.30 1.21
N THR A 89 44.27 36.26 2.55
CA THR A 89 43.07 36.73 3.26
C THR A 89 43.17 38.21 3.65
N ALA A 90 44.36 38.82 3.54
CA ALA A 90 44.63 40.21 3.88
C ALA A 90 44.64 41.12 2.64
N VAL A 91 44.09 42.32 2.84
CA VAL A 91 43.89 43.43 1.88
C VAL A 91 45.23 43.91 1.27
N PRO A 92 45.28 44.33 -0.03
CA PRO A 92 44.15 44.47 -0.95
C PRO A 92 43.60 43.13 -1.40
N ALA A 93 42.27 43.07 -1.55
CA ALA A 93 41.48 41.89 -1.90
C ALA A 93 41.78 41.27 -3.29
N ASN A 94 42.88 41.68 -3.94
CA ASN A 94 43.15 41.47 -5.36
C ASN A 94 44.41 40.65 -5.63
N GLN A 95 44.80 39.72 -4.75
CA GLN A 95 45.90 38.77 -5.01
C GLN A 95 45.47 37.30 -4.98
N ALA A 96 44.18 37.02 -5.23
CA ALA A 96 43.77 35.65 -5.57
C ALA A 96 44.31 35.30 -6.96
N LEU A 97 44.75 34.06 -7.15
CA LEU A 97 45.09 33.56 -8.47
C LEU A 97 43.78 33.37 -9.25
N ASP A 98 43.64 34.01 -10.41
CA ASP A 98 42.42 33.92 -11.23
C ASP A 98 42.20 32.49 -11.72
N ARG A 99 43.24 31.86 -12.29
CA ARG A 99 43.14 30.49 -12.78
C ARG A 99 44.37 29.66 -12.45
N LEU A 100 44.14 28.50 -11.83
CA LEU A 100 45.13 27.43 -11.73
C LEU A 100 44.77 26.32 -12.70
N THR A 101 45.72 25.86 -13.50
CA THR A 101 45.56 24.69 -14.37
C THR A 101 46.65 23.68 -14.10
N ILE A 102 46.27 22.45 -13.77
CA ILE A 102 47.21 21.34 -13.64
C ILE A 102 46.97 20.39 -14.81
N ALA A 103 47.93 20.34 -15.72
CA ALA A 103 47.88 19.49 -16.89
C ALA A 103 48.26 18.05 -16.54
N ASN A 104 49.36 17.81 -15.81
CA ASN A 104 49.73 16.47 -15.33
C ASN A 104 50.55 16.55 -14.04
N ALA A 105 50.29 15.63 -13.12
CA ALA A 105 51.05 15.39 -11.89
C ALA A 105 50.71 14.00 -11.33
N ASN A 106 51.62 13.42 -10.53
CA ASN A 106 51.37 12.18 -9.80
C ASN A 106 50.60 12.41 -8.48
N LEU A 107 50.98 13.42 -7.70
CA LEU A 107 50.25 13.83 -6.48
C LEU A 107 50.19 15.34 -6.43
N VAL A 108 49.02 15.89 -6.15
CA VAL A 108 48.82 17.32 -5.90
C VAL A 108 48.32 17.50 -4.47
N THR A 109 49.07 18.21 -3.64
CA THR A 109 48.70 18.45 -2.24
C THR A 109 48.59 19.94 -1.96
N PHE A 110 47.45 20.37 -1.44
CA PHE A 110 47.25 21.72 -0.91
C PHE A 110 47.24 21.64 0.62
N SER A 111 48.39 21.93 1.25
CA SER A 111 48.59 21.76 2.70
C SER A 111 48.12 22.94 3.53
N GLY A 112 47.89 24.12 2.95
CA GLY A 112 47.37 25.31 3.62
C GLY A 112 46.27 26.00 2.82
N THR A 113 45.88 27.22 3.24
CA THR A 113 44.70 27.90 2.70
C THR A 113 44.86 28.25 1.22
N VAL A 114 43.82 27.96 0.44
CA VAL A 114 43.73 28.21 -0.99
C VAL A 114 42.61 29.19 -1.27
N ARG A 115 42.92 30.32 -1.90
CA ARG A 115 41.95 31.27 -2.45
C ARG A 115 42.28 31.54 -3.91
N LEU A 116 41.38 31.14 -4.82
CA LEU A 116 41.57 31.25 -6.27
C LEU A 116 40.23 31.51 -6.99
N GLY A 117 40.26 31.96 -8.25
CA GLY A 117 39.07 32.12 -9.08
C GLY A 117 38.53 30.78 -9.58
N THR A 118 39.26 30.17 -10.51
CA THR A 118 38.94 28.90 -11.17
C THR A 118 40.08 27.88 -11.04
N PHE A 119 39.76 26.64 -10.64
CA PHE A 119 40.70 25.52 -10.66
C PHE A 119 40.32 24.51 -11.74
N LEU A 120 41.21 24.32 -12.71
CA LEU A 120 41.10 23.29 -13.73
C LEU A 120 42.19 22.24 -13.53
N GLN A 121 41.82 20.97 -13.62
CA GLN A 121 42.77 19.87 -13.69
C GLN A 121 42.35 18.93 -14.82
N ASN A 122 43.27 18.67 -15.74
CA ASN A 122 43.08 17.74 -16.84
C ASN A 122 44.21 16.69 -16.83
N ALA A 123 44.39 16.03 -15.69
CA ALA A 123 45.45 15.04 -15.46
C ALA A 123 45.14 13.70 -16.15
N SER A 124 44.82 13.75 -17.44
CA SER A 124 44.44 12.62 -18.27
C SER A 124 45.56 12.29 -19.25
N THR A 125 46.69 11.74 -18.79
CA THR A 125 47.58 10.97 -19.69
C THR A 125 48.36 9.86 -18.97
N ARG A 126 47.86 8.62 -19.10
CA ARG A 126 48.57 7.34 -19.41
C ARG A 126 47.86 6.10 -18.82
N LEU A 127 46.62 5.88 -19.22
CA LEU A 127 45.97 4.56 -19.09
C LEU A 127 45.63 4.02 -20.49
N THR A 128 46.64 3.80 -21.32
CA THR A 128 46.51 2.80 -22.40
C THR A 128 46.90 1.45 -21.84
N GLN A 129 45.88 0.65 -21.53
CA GLN A 129 45.82 -0.81 -21.46
C GLN A 129 47.03 -1.55 -20.84
N ASN A 130 46.76 -2.19 -19.70
CA ASN A 130 47.45 -3.40 -19.24
C ASN A 130 48.79 -3.27 -18.49
N THR A 131 48.95 -2.25 -17.63
CA THR A 131 49.90 -2.37 -16.52
C THR A 131 49.41 -1.57 -15.33
N VAL A 132 49.02 -2.29 -14.28
CA VAL A 132 48.85 -1.74 -12.92
C VAL A 132 50.22 -1.22 -12.50
N LEU A 133 50.44 0.08 -12.63
CA LEU A 133 51.60 0.76 -12.05
C LEU A 133 51.10 1.66 -10.94
N ASN A 134 51.59 1.38 -9.74
CA ASN A 134 51.40 2.16 -8.53
C ASN A 134 51.91 3.60 -8.75
N GLY A 135 50.98 4.51 -9.07
CA GLY A 135 51.17 5.95 -9.10
C GLY A 135 49.81 6.58 -8.80
N SER A 136 49.56 6.89 -7.53
CA SER A 136 48.27 7.33 -7.00
C SER A 136 47.98 8.78 -7.39
N GLY A 137 47.61 9.01 -8.66
CA GLY A 137 47.14 10.28 -9.24
C GLY A 137 46.08 11.01 -8.40
N ALA A 138 46.48 11.55 -7.25
CA ALA A 138 45.60 12.02 -6.20
C ALA A 138 45.73 13.54 -6.07
N THR A 139 44.60 14.21 -5.91
CA THR A 139 44.58 15.63 -5.55
C THR A 139 43.97 15.76 -4.16
N GLU A 140 44.74 16.28 -3.22
CA GLU A 140 44.36 16.41 -1.81
C GLU A 140 44.27 17.88 -1.37
N PHE A 141 43.11 18.28 -0.89
CA PHE A 141 42.88 19.56 -0.24
C PHE A 141 42.90 19.37 1.28
N GLN A 142 44.08 19.55 1.89
CA GLN A 142 44.25 19.45 3.35
C GLN A 142 44.00 20.80 4.05
N GLY A 143 44.25 21.91 3.35
CA GLY A 143 43.85 23.26 3.77
C GLY A 143 42.50 23.68 3.21
N ALA A 144 41.91 24.74 3.80
CA ALA A 144 40.62 25.28 3.35
C ALA A 144 40.73 25.91 1.95
N VAL A 145 39.75 25.64 1.09
CA VAL A 145 39.69 26.11 -0.30
C VAL A 145 38.50 27.05 -0.47
N THR A 146 38.73 28.24 -1.01
CA THR A 146 37.69 29.20 -1.39
C THR A 146 37.87 29.60 -2.84
N LEU A 147 36.81 29.38 -3.63
CA LEU A 147 36.76 29.65 -5.05
C LEU A 147 35.81 30.83 -5.31
N ILE A 148 36.33 31.91 -5.88
CA ILE A 148 35.60 33.19 -5.96
C ILE A 148 34.96 33.48 -7.33
N ASN A 149 35.09 32.57 -8.30
CA ASN A 149 34.45 32.74 -9.61
C ASN A 149 32.97 32.31 -9.57
N ASN A 150 32.10 33.06 -10.26
CA ASN A 150 30.65 32.82 -10.36
C ASN A 150 30.30 31.76 -11.42
N GLY A 151 31.23 31.44 -12.33
CA GLY A 151 31.04 30.45 -13.40
C GLY A 151 31.50 29.04 -13.03
N THR A 152 32.39 28.44 -13.84
CA THR A 152 33.07 27.19 -13.46
C THR A 152 34.16 27.51 -12.44
N ALA A 153 33.88 27.26 -11.16
CA ALA A 153 34.85 27.48 -10.09
C ALA A 153 35.86 26.34 -9.98
N MET A 154 35.43 25.10 -10.19
CA MET A 154 36.30 23.93 -10.17
C MET A 154 35.87 22.90 -11.20
N ASN A 155 36.80 22.41 -12.02
CA ASN A 155 36.59 21.29 -12.93
C ASN A 155 37.84 20.40 -12.96
N LEU A 156 37.76 19.27 -12.27
CA LEU A 156 38.90 18.38 -12.08
C LEU A 156 38.65 17.04 -12.76
N THR A 157 39.64 16.57 -13.50
CA THR A 157 39.69 15.21 -14.06
C THR A 157 40.96 14.53 -13.58
N GLY A 158 40.82 13.35 -12.96
CA GLY A 158 41.93 12.63 -12.32
C GLY A 158 41.52 11.25 -11.79
N TYR A 159 42.41 10.62 -11.02
CA TYR A 159 42.15 9.29 -10.46
C TYR A 159 41.49 9.39 -9.08
N ASN A 160 42.22 9.83 -8.06
CA ASN A 160 41.71 10.00 -6.70
C ASN A 160 41.58 11.49 -6.33
N PHE A 161 40.59 11.83 -5.51
CA PHE A 161 40.44 13.17 -4.96
C PHE A 161 40.10 13.10 -3.49
N LYS A 162 40.68 13.99 -2.69
CA LYS A 162 40.37 14.11 -1.26
C LYS A 162 40.11 15.57 -0.90
N VAL A 163 38.91 15.86 -0.46
CA VAL A 163 38.55 17.12 0.19
C VAL A 163 38.65 16.89 1.69
N GLY A 164 39.81 17.17 2.26
CA GLY A 164 40.12 16.92 3.68
C GLY A 164 39.72 18.07 4.61
N ASN A 165 39.36 19.23 4.05
CA ASN A 165 39.01 20.45 4.78
C ASN A 165 37.92 21.20 4.03
N THR A 166 37.52 22.38 4.50
CA THR A 166 36.41 23.15 3.92
C THR A 166 36.66 23.50 2.46
N LEU A 167 35.65 23.28 1.60
CA LEU A 167 35.60 23.77 0.22
C LEU A 167 34.42 24.73 0.07
N ALA A 168 34.65 25.95 -0.41
CA ALA A 168 33.60 26.96 -0.56
C ALA A 168 33.59 27.64 -1.93
N THR A 169 32.38 27.85 -2.49
CA THR A 169 32.15 28.65 -3.71
C THR A 169 31.14 29.78 -3.41
N PRO A 170 31.51 30.81 -2.61
CA PRO A 170 30.57 31.81 -2.09
C PRO A 170 29.77 32.56 -3.17
N ASN A 171 30.27 32.63 -4.41
CA ASN A 171 29.64 33.41 -5.47
C ASN A 171 28.89 32.56 -6.51
N GLY A 172 28.53 31.31 -6.19
CA GLY A 172 27.68 30.50 -7.07
C GLY A 172 28.41 29.58 -8.04
N GLY A 173 29.74 29.52 -7.98
CA GLY A 173 30.52 28.75 -8.93
C GLY A 173 30.33 27.23 -8.81
N ALA A 174 30.19 26.56 -9.95
CA ALA A 174 29.99 25.12 -10.03
C ALA A 174 31.28 24.33 -9.75
N VAL A 175 31.14 23.16 -9.14
CA VAL A 175 32.21 22.20 -8.85
C VAL A 175 31.95 20.90 -9.58
N THR A 176 32.85 20.52 -10.49
CA THR A 176 32.81 19.25 -11.21
C THR A 176 34.06 18.43 -10.90
N ILE A 177 33.87 17.17 -10.52
CA ILE A 177 34.95 16.20 -10.29
C ILE A 177 34.68 14.94 -11.12
N ASN A 178 35.58 14.65 -12.05
CA ASN A 178 35.59 13.46 -12.89
C ASN A 178 36.68 12.52 -12.38
N ASN A 179 36.31 11.60 -11.50
CA ASN A 179 37.24 10.66 -10.88
C ASN A 179 37.10 9.25 -11.45
N ASN A 180 38.22 8.57 -11.65
CA ASN A 180 38.26 7.14 -12.00
C ASN A 180 38.37 6.24 -10.76
N GLY A 181 38.93 6.75 -9.65
CA GLY A 181 39.13 6.05 -8.39
C GLY A 181 38.26 6.60 -7.26
N LEU A 182 38.83 6.81 -6.09
CA LEU A 182 38.13 7.28 -4.89
C LEU A 182 38.01 8.82 -4.88
N LEU A 183 36.79 9.31 -4.69
CA LEU A 183 36.53 10.68 -4.21
C LEU A 183 36.17 10.62 -2.72
N ASN A 184 37.01 11.18 -1.86
CA ASN A 184 36.78 11.24 -0.42
C ASN A 184 36.47 12.67 0.03
N ILE A 185 35.25 12.93 0.50
CA ILE A 185 34.80 14.21 1.02
C ILE A 185 34.75 14.13 2.54
N ALA A 186 35.83 14.51 3.21
CA ALA A 186 35.94 14.50 4.67
C ALA A 186 35.78 15.90 5.29
N GLY A 187 35.88 16.97 4.49
CA GLY A 187 35.64 18.35 4.91
C GLY A 187 34.27 18.87 4.46
N VAL A 188 33.75 19.85 5.20
CA VAL A 188 32.45 20.50 4.90
C VAL A 188 32.52 21.23 3.56
N MET A 189 31.49 21.09 2.74
CA MET A 189 31.35 21.86 1.51
C MET A 189 30.28 22.95 1.67
N THR A 190 30.61 24.19 1.31
CA THR A 190 29.67 25.32 1.27
C THR A 190 29.72 25.96 -0.10
N LEU A 191 28.98 25.38 -1.03
CA LEU A 191 28.95 25.74 -2.43
C LEU A 191 27.76 26.66 -2.66
N GLY A 192 27.93 27.76 -3.39
CA GLY A 192 26.80 28.56 -3.86
C GLY A 192 26.18 28.02 -5.16
N GLY A 193 26.83 27.02 -5.77
CA GLY A 193 26.47 26.45 -7.07
C GLY A 193 26.42 24.92 -7.05
N SER A 194 26.13 24.33 -8.20
CA SER A 194 25.98 22.88 -8.35
C SER A 194 27.28 22.11 -8.09
N PHE A 195 27.12 20.90 -7.54
CA PHE A 195 28.18 19.91 -7.41
C PHE A 195 27.89 18.72 -8.31
N THR A 196 28.84 18.33 -9.14
CA THR A 196 28.72 17.17 -10.02
C THR A 196 29.94 16.27 -9.88
N GLN A 197 29.72 15.03 -9.45
CA GLN A 197 30.66 13.95 -9.61
C GLN A 197 30.26 13.11 -10.83
N ALA A 198 31.19 12.96 -11.79
CA ALA A 198 31.01 12.08 -12.94
C ALA A 198 32.02 10.93 -12.89
N ALA A 199 31.63 9.78 -13.44
CA ALA A 199 32.56 8.68 -13.66
C ALA A 199 33.61 9.13 -14.69
N GLY A 200 34.88 8.92 -14.40
CA GLY A 200 35.96 9.28 -15.30
C GLY A 200 35.98 8.43 -16.59
N VAL A 201 36.84 8.82 -17.53
CA VAL A 201 36.90 8.30 -18.91
C VAL A 201 37.62 6.94 -19.07
N VAL A 202 38.11 6.34 -17.98
CA VAL A 202 38.88 5.08 -18.06
C VAL A 202 37.95 3.87 -18.07
N ALA A 203 37.93 3.17 -19.20
CA ALA A 203 37.16 1.93 -19.35
C ALA A 203 37.56 0.88 -18.30
N GLY A 204 36.58 0.39 -17.53
CA GLY A 204 36.76 -0.64 -16.51
C GLY A 204 37.09 -0.14 -15.09
N ALA A 205 37.30 1.15 -14.89
CA ALA A 205 37.42 1.73 -13.56
C ALA A 205 36.03 1.88 -12.90
N VAL A 206 35.91 1.50 -11.62
CA VAL A 206 34.66 1.66 -10.84
C VAL A 206 34.91 2.71 -9.76
N PRO A 207 34.65 4.00 -10.04
CA PRO A 207 34.80 5.06 -9.05
C PRO A 207 33.88 4.86 -7.84
N ILE A 208 34.33 5.32 -6.68
CA ILE A 208 33.58 5.32 -5.42
C ILE A 208 33.65 6.72 -4.81
N VAL A 209 32.55 7.18 -4.25
CA VAL A 209 32.46 8.42 -3.46
C VAL A 209 32.30 8.05 -1.98
N ASN A 210 33.14 8.60 -1.12
CA ASN A 210 32.97 8.53 0.33
C ASN A 210 32.54 9.91 0.85
N LEU A 211 31.35 9.99 1.42
CA LEU A 211 30.82 11.19 2.07
C LEU A 211 31.04 11.08 3.58
N GLY A 212 31.98 11.87 4.08
CA GLY A 212 32.36 11.95 5.49
C GLY A 212 32.04 13.30 6.13
N ALA A 213 31.32 14.20 5.46
CA ALA A 213 30.98 15.52 5.96
C ALA A 213 29.70 16.08 5.32
N ASN A 214 29.15 17.14 5.92
CA ASN A 214 27.96 17.83 5.44
C ASN A 214 28.26 18.71 4.21
N LEU A 215 27.25 18.86 3.35
CA LEU A 215 27.31 19.67 2.14
C LEU A 215 26.15 20.69 2.15
N ASN A 216 26.44 21.94 1.81
CA ASN A 216 25.46 23.00 1.61
C ASN A 216 25.70 23.62 0.23
N LEU A 217 24.71 23.58 -0.66
CA LEU A 217 24.81 23.99 -2.07
C LEU A 217 24.06 25.30 -2.40
N GLY A 218 23.45 25.97 -1.41
CA GLY A 218 22.86 27.30 -1.60
C GLY A 218 21.82 27.43 -2.72
N GLY A 219 21.22 26.33 -3.18
CA GLY A 219 20.31 26.29 -4.34
C GLY A 219 20.77 25.41 -5.50
N GLY A 220 22.02 24.97 -5.52
CA GLY A 220 22.61 24.16 -6.60
C GLY A 220 22.10 22.72 -6.66
N ILE A 221 22.31 22.08 -7.82
CA ILE A 221 22.05 20.64 -8.00
C ILE A 221 23.24 19.84 -7.48
N PHE A 222 22.99 18.82 -6.68
CA PHE A 222 23.96 17.83 -6.24
C PHE A 222 23.81 16.55 -7.08
N THR A 223 24.86 16.10 -7.75
CA THR A 223 24.82 14.86 -8.56
C THR A 223 26.03 13.99 -8.29
N LEU A 224 25.79 12.71 -7.98
CA LEU A 224 26.82 11.66 -7.91
C LEU A 224 26.52 10.57 -8.94
N ALA A 225 27.43 10.39 -9.89
CA ALA A 225 27.34 9.33 -10.88
C ALA A 225 27.67 7.93 -10.33
N SER A 226 28.49 7.86 -9.28
CA SER A 226 29.15 6.63 -8.83
C SER A 226 28.62 6.09 -7.50
N ALA A 227 29.04 4.87 -7.14
CA ALA A 227 28.68 4.27 -5.85
C ALA A 227 29.14 5.16 -4.69
N THR A 228 28.27 5.38 -3.72
CA THR A 228 28.43 6.33 -2.63
C THR A 228 28.36 5.59 -1.30
N ARG A 229 29.33 5.87 -0.42
CA ARG A 229 29.40 5.35 0.94
C ARG A 229 29.35 6.50 1.94
N LEU A 230 28.54 6.37 2.98
CA LEU A 230 28.51 7.33 4.09
C LEU A 230 29.47 6.89 5.19
N GLY A 231 30.50 7.70 5.46
CA GLY A 231 31.43 7.49 6.57
C GLY A 231 30.95 8.08 7.91
N THR A 232 29.92 8.92 7.88
CA THR A 232 29.28 9.55 9.04
C THR A 232 27.81 9.85 8.68
N ASP A 233 27.03 10.35 9.63
CA ASP A 233 25.73 10.94 9.32
C ASP A 233 25.94 12.19 8.46
N VAL A 234 25.32 12.23 7.30
CA VAL A 234 25.53 13.28 6.29
C VAL A 234 24.25 14.06 6.10
N THR A 235 24.36 15.38 6.16
CA THR A 235 23.35 16.31 5.66
C THR A 235 23.80 16.87 4.31
N ILE A 236 22.90 16.82 3.32
CA ILE A 236 23.01 17.56 2.06
C ILE A 236 21.91 18.60 2.02
N ASP A 237 22.27 19.88 2.04
CA ASP A 237 21.34 20.99 1.92
C ASP A 237 21.45 21.58 0.51
N THR A 238 20.45 21.36 -0.33
CA THR A 238 20.36 21.91 -1.69
C THR A 238 19.69 23.28 -1.73
N GLY A 239 19.28 23.83 -0.59
CA GLY A 239 18.65 25.15 -0.48
C GLY A 239 17.18 25.20 -0.93
N THR A 240 16.56 26.36 -0.76
CA THR A 240 15.12 26.58 -0.98
C THR A 240 14.73 26.93 -2.43
N SER A 241 15.70 27.09 -3.32
CA SER A 241 15.49 27.51 -4.72
C SER A 241 15.33 26.36 -5.72
N GLY A 242 14.94 25.17 -5.27
CA GLY A 242 14.62 24.02 -6.14
C GLY A 242 15.81 23.11 -6.47
N GLY A 243 16.94 23.26 -5.75
CA GLY A 243 18.11 22.39 -5.91
C GLY A 243 17.76 20.92 -5.64
N SER A 244 18.19 20.03 -6.54
CA SER A 244 17.89 18.58 -6.48
C SER A 244 19.13 17.78 -6.07
N ALA A 245 18.94 16.61 -5.44
CA ALA A 245 20.01 15.68 -5.07
C ALA A 245 19.84 14.36 -5.83
N ILE A 246 20.83 13.99 -6.64
CA ILE A 246 20.73 12.87 -7.59
C ILE A 246 21.87 11.87 -7.32
N PHE A 247 21.50 10.63 -7.04
CA PHE A 247 22.42 9.50 -6.84
C PHE A 247 22.18 8.45 -7.93
N ASN A 248 23.15 8.29 -8.83
CA ASN A 248 23.08 7.33 -9.94
C ASN A 248 23.77 5.98 -9.64
N GLY A 249 24.69 5.96 -8.68
CA GLY A 249 25.30 4.72 -8.17
C GLY A 249 24.61 4.19 -6.92
N THR A 250 25.14 3.09 -6.36
CA THR A 250 24.62 2.58 -5.08
C THR A 250 24.84 3.58 -3.95
N LEU A 251 24.03 3.51 -2.89
CA LEU A 251 24.14 4.37 -1.73
C LEU A 251 24.12 3.52 -0.45
N ASP A 252 25.26 3.35 0.19
CA ASP A 252 25.45 2.45 1.32
C ASP A 252 26.08 3.18 2.52
N SER A 253 26.04 2.58 3.71
CA SER A 253 26.90 3.01 4.81
C SER A 253 28.32 2.45 4.66
N ASP A 254 29.22 2.88 5.53
CA ASP A 254 30.56 2.31 5.65
C ASP A 254 30.60 0.91 6.32
N GLY A 255 29.45 0.36 6.73
CA GLY A 255 29.33 -0.84 7.58
C GLY A 255 28.79 -0.53 8.97
N THR A 256 28.69 0.75 9.34
CA THR A 256 28.05 1.22 10.57
C THR A 256 26.68 1.82 10.27
N VAL A 257 25.88 2.04 11.32
CA VAL A 257 24.55 2.64 11.24
C VAL A 257 24.71 4.14 10.92
N ARG A 258 24.20 4.59 9.77
CA ARG A 258 24.36 5.96 9.26
C ARG A 258 23.04 6.55 8.75
N ASP A 259 22.84 7.83 8.99
CA ASP A 259 21.72 8.61 8.49
C ASP A 259 22.12 9.51 7.31
N LEU A 260 21.26 9.58 6.30
CA LEU A 260 21.31 10.60 5.25
C LEU A 260 20.12 11.54 5.40
N THR A 261 20.39 12.81 5.65
CA THR A 261 19.37 13.87 5.62
C THR A 261 19.56 14.75 4.40
N ILE A 262 18.51 15.00 3.64
CA ILE A 262 18.54 15.91 2.50
C ILE A 262 17.54 17.05 2.74
N ARG A 263 18.03 18.29 2.71
CA ARG A 263 17.23 19.50 2.89
C ARG A 263 17.15 20.26 1.58
N GLY A 264 16.00 20.86 1.29
CA GLY A 264 15.75 21.67 0.11
C GLY A 264 14.38 21.42 -0.50
N SER A 265 14.02 22.21 -1.51
CA SER A 265 12.70 22.16 -2.15
C SER A 265 12.67 21.38 -3.49
N GLY A 266 13.81 20.85 -3.92
CA GLY A 266 13.92 20.09 -5.17
C GLY A 266 13.54 18.61 -5.05
N THR A 267 13.95 17.83 -6.04
CA THR A 267 13.74 16.38 -6.03
C THR A 267 14.99 15.66 -5.50
N VAL A 268 14.79 14.65 -4.66
CA VAL A 268 15.80 13.66 -4.32
C VAL A 268 15.61 12.43 -5.21
N GLN A 269 16.60 12.07 -6.01
CA GLN A 269 16.54 10.92 -6.91
C GLN A 269 17.54 9.85 -6.48
N LEU A 270 17.02 8.66 -6.19
CA LEU A 270 17.80 7.46 -5.93
C LEU A 270 17.61 6.50 -7.11
N ASN A 271 18.57 6.51 -8.04
CA ASN A 271 18.46 5.78 -9.31
C ASN A 271 19.07 4.36 -9.26
N ASN A 272 19.64 3.95 -8.12
CA ASN A 272 20.25 2.63 -7.95
C ASN A 272 20.04 2.10 -6.52
N ARG A 273 20.67 0.96 -6.19
CA ARG A 273 20.50 0.29 -4.91
C ARG A 273 20.96 1.14 -3.73
N THR A 274 20.05 1.45 -2.82
CA THR A 274 20.38 1.97 -1.48
C THR A 274 20.55 0.80 -0.51
N GLY A 275 21.37 0.94 0.54
CA GLY A 275 21.45 0.06 1.71
C GLY A 275 21.75 -1.43 1.45
N SER A 276 22.29 -1.77 0.28
CA SER A 276 22.39 -3.14 -0.22
C SER A 276 23.64 -3.89 0.24
N LEU A 277 24.75 -3.19 0.42
CA LEU A 277 26.00 -3.73 0.92
C LEU A 277 26.15 -3.49 2.43
N ALA A 278 25.73 -2.31 2.88
CA ALA A 278 25.67 -1.96 4.28
C ALA A 278 24.47 -1.04 4.52
N LYS A 279 23.62 -1.43 5.48
CA LYS A 279 22.33 -0.76 5.72
C LYS A 279 22.57 0.66 6.23
N LEU A 280 21.91 1.61 5.59
CA LEU A 280 21.61 2.90 6.21
C LEU A 280 20.57 2.70 7.32
N ASN A 281 20.53 3.63 8.26
CA ASN A 281 19.54 3.66 9.32
C ASN A 281 18.28 4.41 8.84
N ALA A 282 18.47 5.64 8.39
CA ALA A 282 17.42 6.43 7.75
C ALA A 282 17.90 7.18 6.52
N VAL A 283 16.98 7.36 5.58
CA VAL A 283 17.06 8.41 4.55
C VAL A 283 15.88 9.35 4.77
N SER A 284 16.16 10.61 5.09
CA SER A 284 15.15 11.61 5.40
C SER A 284 15.21 12.84 4.49
N THR A 285 14.06 13.42 4.17
CA THR A 285 13.95 14.75 3.57
C THR A 285 13.26 15.74 4.50
N ASP A 286 13.54 17.04 4.37
CA ASP A 286 13.09 18.10 5.30
C ASP A 286 11.59 18.49 5.23
N GLY A 287 10.74 17.64 4.66
CA GLY A 287 9.32 17.91 4.53
C GLY A 287 8.94 18.85 3.38
N THR A 288 9.89 19.31 2.56
CA THR A 288 9.56 20.02 1.30
C THR A 288 10.00 19.27 0.04
N SER A 289 11.12 18.56 0.10
CA SER A 289 11.64 17.74 -1.00
C SER A 289 10.77 16.52 -1.33
N ARG A 290 10.66 16.24 -2.63
CA ARG A 290 10.04 15.01 -3.17
C ARG A 290 11.09 13.93 -3.39
N LEU A 291 10.85 12.73 -2.86
CA LEU A 291 11.72 11.59 -3.08
C LEU A 291 11.23 10.73 -4.25
N GLN A 292 12.13 10.48 -5.20
CA GLN A 292 11.91 9.63 -6.36
C GLN A 292 12.86 8.45 -6.37
N PHE A 293 12.31 7.29 -6.66
CA PHE A 293 13.08 6.10 -7.02
C PHE A 293 13.05 5.93 -8.54
N GLY A 294 14.23 5.79 -9.15
CA GLY A 294 14.37 5.49 -10.59
C GLY A 294 13.92 4.07 -10.95
N THR A 295 14.22 3.62 -12.17
CA THR A 295 14.01 2.22 -12.57
C THR A 295 14.98 1.31 -11.82
N LEU A 296 14.58 0.85 -10.63
CA LEU A 296 15.40 0.02 -9.77
C LEU A 296 15.38 -1.44 -10.26
N ALA A 297 16.54 -2.08 -10.27
CA ALA A 297 16.62 -3.53 -10.41
C ALA A 297 16.04 -4.22 -9.17
N ALA A 298 15.42 -5.39 -9.35
CA ALA A 298 14.89 -6.22 -8.27
C ALA A 298 15.94 -6.44 -7.15
N GLY A 299 15.53 -6.31 -5.88
CA GLY A 299 16.40 -6.53 -4.71
C GLY A 299 17.15 -5.30 -4.17
N THR A 300 16.64 -4.08 -4.39
CA THR A 300 17.14 -2.85 -3.75
C THR A 300 16.67 -2.79 -2.29
N VAL A 301 17.54 -2.46 -1.31
CA VAL A 301 17.19 -2.45 0.12
C VAL A 301 17.10 -1.01 0.63
N ILE A 302 15.90 -0.44 0.59
CA ILE A 302 15.62 0.86 1.21
C ILE A 302 15.95 0.77 2.71
N ALA A 303 16.51 1.82 3.30
CA ALA A 303 16.82 1.85 4.73
C ALA A 303 15.60 1.41 5.58
N PRO A 304 15.78 0.85 6.79
CA PRO A 304 14.68 0.45 7.66
C PRO A 304 13.67 1.58 7.91
N SER A 305 14.11 2.84 7.86
CA SER A 305 13.24 4.01 7.92
C SER A 305 13.46 4.93 6.72
N LEU A 306 12.36 5.29 6.06
CA LEU A 306 12.31 6.33 5.04
C LEU A 306 11.33 7.41 5.48
N GLN A 307 11.77 8.67 5.47
CA GLN A 307 10.93 9.82 5.80
C GLN A 307 11.03 10.85 4.68
N ALA A 308 9.92 11.24 4.08
CA ALA A 308 9.90 12.27 3.05
C ALA A 308 8.64 13.13 3.13
N ASN A 309 8.57 14.23 2.39
CA ASN A 309 7.30 14.94 2.24
C ASN A 309 6.33 14.14 1.36
N SER A 310 6.82 13.73 0.19
CA SER A 310 6.10 12.89 -0.76
C SER A 310 7.05 11.88 -1.40
N VAL A 311 6.55 10.69 -1.68
CA VAL A 311 7.30 9.62 -2.32
C VAL A 311 6.59 9.19 -3.59
N THR A 312 7.32 9.18 -4.70
CA THR A 312 6.81 8.67 -5.98
C THR A 312 7.73 7.56 -6.49
N SER A 313 7.19 6.35 -6.66
CA SER A 313 7.89 5.27 -7.34
C SER A 313 7.38 5.15 -8.78
N THR A 314 8.29 5.24 -9.76
CA THR A 314 7.98 4.99 -11.18
C THR A 314 8.47 3.61 -11.66
N GLY A 315 9.07 2.82 -10.78
CA GLY A 315 9.55 1.45 -11.01
C GLY A 315 9.30 0.54 -9.81
N VAL A 316 9.85 -0.67 -9.83
CA VAL A 316 9.68 -1.66 -8.76
C VAL A 316 10.39 -1.19 -7.48
N MET A 317 9.65 -1.11 -6.37
CA MET A 317 10.20 -0.86 -5.05
C MET A 317 10.57 -2.18 -4.38
N GLY A 318 11.86 -2.45 -4.23
CA GLY A 318 12.36 -3.65 -3.55
C GLY A 318 12.48 -3.48 -2.03
N PHE A 319 12.25 -4.56 -1.29
CA PHE A 319 12.53 -4.68 0.14
C PHE A 319 13.27 -5.99 0.43
N GLY A 320 14.27 -5.94 1.33
CA GLY A 320 14.89 -7.16 1.88
C GLY A 320 14.02 -7.76 2.98
N ALA A 321 14.43 -8.89 3.56
CA ALA A 321 13.73 -9.43 4.75
C ALA A 321 13.87 -8.49 5.97
N GLY A 322 12.80 -8.32 6.73
CA GLY A 322 12.75 -7.46 7.92
C GLY A 322 11.61 -6.45 7.91
N ALA A 323 11.59 -5.56 8.91
CA ALA A 323 10.59 -4.50 9.04
C ALA A 323 11.07 -3.18 8.42
N PHE A 324 10.19 -2.55 7.64
CA PHE A 324 10.42 -1.27 6.98
C PHE A 324 9.31 -0.29 7.31
N TYR A 325 9.71 0.95 7.56
CA TYR A 325 8.81 2.06 7.89
C TYR A 325 8.98 3.17 6.88
N LEU A 326 7.91 3.48 6.15
CA LEU A 326 7.84 4.62 5.26
C LEU A 326 6.91 5.67 5.87
N SER A 327 7.36 6.91 5.96
CA SER A 327 6.54 8.05 6.38
C SER A 327 6.55 9.12 5.31
N ALA A 328 5.37 9.60 4.92
CA ALA A 328 5.22 10.75 4.03
C ALA A 328 4.06 11.64 4.42
N ASP A 329 4.35 12.91 4.73
CA ASP A 329 3.34 13.87 5.22
C ASP A 329 2.29 14.19 4.15
N SER A 330 2.73 14.38 2.91
CA SER A 330 1.87 14.61 1.73
C SER A 330 1.52 13.33 0.97
N GLY A 331 1.97 12.17 1.45
CA GLY A 331 1.58 10.85 0.96
C GLY A 331 2.54 10.15 -0.02
N PHE A 332 2.15 8.92 -0.35
CA PHE A 332 2.83 8.00 -1.26
C PHE A 332 2.03 7.87 -2.55
N THR A 333 2.70 7.91 -3.70
CA THR A 333 2.08 7.59 -4.98
C THR A 333 2.80 6.42 -5.63
N PHE A 334 2.09 5.31 -5.80
CA PHE A 334 2.56 4.17 -6.57
C PHE A 334 2.04 4.32 -8.00
N ASN A 335 2.90 4.72 -8.94
CA ASN A 335 2.55 4.89 -10.35
C ASN A 335 3.40 3.95 -11.20
N HIS A 336 2.99 2.68 -11.29
CA HIS A 336 3.72 1.70 -12.08
C HIS A 336 3.19 1.67 -13.52
N ALA A 337 4.06 2.02 -14.47
CA ALA A 337 3.80 1.83 -15.89
C ALA A 337 4.05 0.36 -16.26
N SER A 338 3.04 -0.47 -16.07
CA SER A 338 2.72 -1.68 -16.85
C SER A 338 3.88 -2.39 -17.58
N THR A 339 4.97 -2.78 -16.91
CA THR A 339 5.78 -3.91 -17.41
C THR A 339 5.02 -5.19 -17.04
N PRO A 340 4.52 -5.97 -18.03
CA PRO A 340 3.75 -7.17 -17.72
C PRO A 340 4.59 -8.15 -16.90
N GLY A 341 4.09 -8.53 -15.72
CA GLY A 341 4.66 -9.62 -14.90
C GLY A 341 5.63 -9.20 -13.78
N LEU A 342 5.81 -7.90 -13.48
CA LEU A 342 6.59 -7.45 -12.32
C LEU A 342 5.70 -6.68 -11.32
N PRO A 343 5.81 -6.97 -10.00
CA PRO A 343 5.07 -6.24 -8.98
C PRO A 343 5.61 -4.81 -8.81
N SER A 344 4.76 -3.88 -8.39
CA SER A 344 5.15 -2.53 -8.03
C SER A 344 6.00 -2.51 -6.75
N VAL A 345 5.75 -3.45 -5.84
CA VAL A 345 6.49 -3.64 -4.59
C VAL A 345 6.86 -5.12 -4.43
N ASP A 346 8.13 -5.44 -4.20
CA ASP A 346 8.60 -6.82 -4.01
C ASP A 346 9.50 -6.96 -2.77
N GLY A 347 9.13 -7.85 -1.85
CA GLY A 347 9.85 -8.10 -0.61
C GLY A 347 9.40 -9.38 0.08
N SER A 348 9.79 -10.53 -0.46
CA SER A 348 9.57 -11.82 0.22
C SER A 348 10.24 -11.81 1.61
N GLY A 349 9.43 -11.89 2.67
CA GLY A 349 9.90 -11.79 4.07
C GLY A 349 9.94 -10.37 4.64
N ALA A 350 9.53 -9.35 3.89
CA ALA A 350 9.47 -7.97 4.35
C ALA A 350 8.10 -7.65 4.98
N THR A 351 8.10 -6.98 6.14
CA THR A 351 6.91 -6.30 6.66
C THR A 351 7.03 -4.81 6.39
N LEU A 352 5.99 -4.21 5.80
CA LEU A 352 5.98 -2.80 5.42
C LEU A 352 4.94 -2.04 6.25
N THR A 353 5.36 -0.95 6.86
CA THR A 353 4.46 0.02 7.51
C THR A 353 4.52 1.33 6.76
N ILE A 354 3.36 1.85 6.32
CA ILE A 354 3.24 3.13 5.63
C ILE A 354 2.43 4.09 6.49
N SER A 355 3.03 5.26 6.79
CA SER A 355 2.42 6.37 7.52
C SER A 355 2.27 7.56 6.58
N GLY A 356 1.03 7.99 6.32
CA GLY A 356 0.72 9.01 5.31
C GLY A 356 -0.24 8.48 4.23
N PRO A 357 -1.02 9.37 3.59
CA PRO A 357 -2.03 8.96 2.59
C PRO A 357 -1.37 8.23 1.41
N VAL A 358 -2.02 7.19 0.89
CA VAL A 358 -1.52 6.37 -0.22
C VAL A 358 -2.42 6.56 -1.43
N SER A 359 -1.83 6.96 -2.56
CA SER A 359 -2.48 7.03 -3.86
C SER A 359 -1.99 5.90 -4.76
N ILE A 360 -2.93 5.11 -5.28
CA ILE A 360 -2.69 4.02 -6.23
C ILE A 360 -2.95 4.54 -7.64
N GLY A 361 -1.94 4.51 -8.50
CA GLY A 361 -2.07 4.83 -9.92
C GLY A 361 -1.78 3.62 -10.79
N ASN A 362 -2.70 3.31 -11.71
CA ASN A 362 -2.69 2.09 -12.52
C ASN A 362 -2.72 0.81 -11.65
N LYS A 363 -2.50 -0.34 -12.29
CA LYS A 363 -2.39 -1.63 -11.61
C LYS A 363 -1.13 -1.67 -10.73
N THR A 364 -1.34 -1.72 -9.42
CA THR A 364 -0.30 -1.86 -8.39
C THR A 364 -0.37 -3.23 -7.74
N GLU A 365 0.74 -3.96 -7.81
CA GLU A 365 0.88 -5.27 -7.18
C GLU A 365 1.97 -5.22 -6.09
N MET A 366 1.67 -5.73 -4.90
CA MET A 366 2.60 -5.75 -3.76
C MET A 366 2.79 -7.18 -3.24
N ASN A 367 4.04 -7.63 -3.21
CA ASN A 367 4.45 -8.95 -2.72
C ASN A 367 5.23 -8.80 -1.41
N LEU A 368 4.60 -9.08 -0.27
CA LEU A 368 5.17 -8.80 1.06
C LEU A 368 4.86 -9.91 2.08
N ALA A 369 5.62 -9.97 3.18
CA ALA A 369 5.28 -10.82 4.31
C ALA A 369 4.21 -10.22 5.23
N GLY A 370 4.00 -8.90 5.18
CA GLY A 370 2.90 -8.23 5.86
C GLY A 370 2.86 -6.75 5.50
N LEU A 371 1.69 -6.15 5.59
CA LEU A 371 1.47 -4.75 5.23
C LEU A 371 0.62 -4.06 6.29
N THR A 372 1.07 -2.90 6.74
CA THR A 372 0.33 -2.02 7.66
C THR A 372 0.19 -0.64 7.05
N LEU A 373 -1.04 -0.21 6.79
CA LEU A 373 -1.36 1.11 6.25
C LEU A 373 -2.02 1.94 7.36
N LEU A 374 -1.33 2.98 7.82
CA LEU A 374 -1.77 3.81 8.96
C LEU A 374 -2.68 4.97 8.54
N SER A 375 -3.01 5.09 7.25
CA SER A 375 -3.69 6.25 6.68
C SER A 375 -4.60 5.83 5.52
N GLU A 376 -5.32 6.80 4.94
CA GLU A 376 -6.25 6.56 3.83
C GLU A 376 -5.51 6.05 2.58
N VAL A 377 -6.18 5.17 1.83
CA VAL A 377 -5.70 4.60 0.57
C VAL A 377 -6.72 4.91 -0.51
N ASP A 378 -6.34 5.65 -1.54
CA ASP A 378 -7.25 6.12 -2.58
C ASP A 378 -6.71 5.81 -3.98
N GLY A 379 -7.61 5.70 -4.96
CA GLY A 379 -7.24 5.67 -6.38
C GLY A 379 -6.70 7.03 -6.84
N ASN A 380 -6.13 7.08 -8.04
CA ASN A 380 -5.70 8.32 -8.65
C ASN A 380 -6.85 8.94 -9.46
N ALA A 381 -7.12 10.22 -9.23
CA ALA A 381 -8.23 10.91 -9.90
C ALA A 381 -8.10 10.84 -11.43
N GLY A 382 -9.09 10.25 -12.10
CA GLY A 382 -9.16 10.16 -13.56
C GLY A 382 -8.53 8.90 -14.19
N VAL A 383 -8.06 7.94 -13.39
CA VAL A 383 -7.53 6.66 -13.88
C VAL A 383 -8.55 5.54 -13.60
N VAL A 384 -8.88 4.75 -14.63
CA VAL A 384 -9.95 3.72 -14.56
C VAL A 384 -9.37 2.32 -14.22
N THR A 385 -8.05 2.21 -14.06
CA THR A 385 -7.32 0.94 -13.91
C THR A 385 -6.56 0.84 -12.57
N ASP A 386 -7.01 1.54 -11.54
CA ASP A 386 -6.36 1.58 -10.21
C ASP A 386 -6.65 0.31 -9.41
N ASP A 387 -6.13 -0.82 -9.89
CA ASP A 387 -6.18 -2.11 -9.22
C ASP A 387 -5.10 -2.20 -8.15
N LEU A 388 -5.48 -2.52 -6.92
CA LEU A 388 -4.55 -2.88 -5.86
C LEU A 388 -4.57 -4.39 -5.62
N ILE A 389 -3.47 -5.07 -5.95
CA ILE A 389 -3.26 -6.49 -5.72
C ILE A 389 -2.25 -6.66 -4.60
N LEU A 390 -2.65 -7.34 -3.52
CA LEU A 390 -1.79 -7.62 -2.37
C LEU A 390 -1.57 -9.13 -2.27
N ASN A 391 -0.37 -9.59 -2.64
CA ASN A 391 0.09 -10.96 -2.43
C ASN A 391 0.88 -11.00 -1.11
N LEU A 392 0.19 -11.32 -0.01
CA LEU A 392 0.78 -11.30 1.33
C LEU A 392 1.03 -12.72 1.85
N SER A 393 2.13 -12.95 2.58
CA SER A 393 2.32 -14.22 3.33
C SER A 393 1.94 -14.12 4.82
N GLY A 394 1.56 -12.94 5.29
CA GLY A 394 1.17 -12.65 6.67
C GLY A 394 0.10 -11.54 6.72
N PRO A 395 -0.09 -10.84 7.84
CA PRO A 395 -1.27 -10.01 8.04
C PRO A 395 -1.28 -8.73 7.20
N LEU A 396 -2.49 -8.31 6.81
CA LEU A 396 -2.80 -6.96 6.34
C LEU A 396 -3.48 -6.18 7.47
N ASN A 397 -2.95 -5.02 7.85
CA ASN A 397 -3.56 -4.12 8.82
C ASN A 397 -3.91 -2.80 8.16
N LEU A 398 -5.19 -2.44 8.13
CA LEU A 398 -5.69 -1.18 7.54
C LEU A 398 -6.25 -0.31 8.66
N TYR A 399 -5.67 0.87 8.92
CA TYR A 399 -6.14 1.82 9.94
C TYR A 399 -6.88 3.04 9.36
N GLY A 400 -6.85 3.21 8.03
CA GLY A 400 -7.58 4.26 7.30
C GLY A 400 -8.68 3.69 6.41
N LYS A 401 -9.45 4.60 5.78
CA LYS A 401 -10.44 4.22 4.77
C LYS A 401 -9.75 3.86 3.45
N VAL A 402 -10.41 3.02 2.64
CA VAL A 402 -9.97 2.65 1.30
C VAL A 402 -10.97 3.15 0.27
N GLY A 403 -10.54 3.97 -0.68
CA GLY A 403 -11.34 4.54 -1.76
C GLY A 403 -12.33 5.62 -1.29
N ALA A 404 -12.01 6.33 -0.20
CA ALA A 404 -12.87 7.32 0.41
C ALA A 404 -13.05 8.57 -0.47
N VAL A 405 -11.95 9.09 -1.01
CA VAL A 405 -11.95 10.26 -1.90
C VAL A 405 -12.15 9.80 -3.34
N THR A 406 -11.33 8.85 -3.77
CA THR A 406 -11.33 8.28 -5.13
C THR A 406 -11.36 6.75 -5.01
N PRO A 407 -12.47 6.09 -5.39
CA PRO A 407 -12.59 4.63 -5.32
C PRO A 407 -11.47 3.92 -6.07
N LEU A 408 -11.03 2.77 -5.56
CA LEU A 408 -10.14 1.87 -6.32
C LEU A 408 -10.92 1.16 -7.42
N ASN A 409 -10.24 0.73 -8.50
CA ASN A 409 -10.88 -0.17 -9.45
C ASN A 409 -11.15 -1.53 -8.80
N SER A 410 -10.13 -2.16 -8.23
CA SER A 410 -10.28 -3.36 -7.44
C SER A 410 -9.33 -3.40 -6.25
N LEU A 411 -9.72 -4.16 -5.22
CA LEU A 411 -8.84 -4.57 -4.14
C LEU A 411 -8.84 -6.10 -4.11
N ASN A 412 -7.73 -6.70 -4.53
CA ASN A 412 -7.57 -8.15 -4.60
C ASN A 412 -6.53 -8.61 -3.59
N LEU A 413 -6.94 -9.50 -2.71
CA LEU A 413 -6.15 -10.05 -1.62
C LEU A 413 -6.01 -11.54 -1.87
N THR A 414 -4.95 -11.93 -2.56
CA THR A 414 -4.65 -13.31 -3.00
C THR A 414 -3.78 -14.07 -1.99
N GLY A 415 -3.40 -13.41 -0.90
CA GLY A 415 -2.65 -13.99 0.22
C GLY A 415 -2.96 -13.28 1.55
N GLY A 416 -2.31 -13.74 2.60
CA GLY A 416 -2.41 -13.22 3.96
C GLY A 416 -3.28 -14.09 4.85
N THR A 417 -2.76 -14.46 6.01
CA THR A 417 -3.48 -15.30 6.98
C THR A 417 -4.67 -14.58 7.61
N GLN A 418 -4.61 -13.24 7.65
CA GLN A 418 -5.57 -12.38 8.33
C GLN A 418 -5.57 -10.97 7.73
N ILE A 419 -6.75 -10.38 7.59
CA ILE A 419 -6.98 -9.00 7.19
C ILE A 419 -7.69 -8.30 8.34
N ASN A 420 -7.01 -7.35 8.97
CA ASN A 420 -7.51 -6.61 10.11
C ASN A 420 -7.93 -5.20 9.66
N LEU A 421 -9.22 -4.88 9.86
CA LEU A 421 -9.75 -3.54 9.62
C LEU A 421 -9.82 -2.79 10.96
N PHE A 422 -8.93 -1.82 11.11
CA PHE A 422 -8.80 -0.90 12.24
C PHE A 422 -9.26 0.51 11.87
N MET A 423 -9.35 1.38 12.89
CA MET A 423 -9.40 2.82 12.71
C MET A 423 -8.54 3.54 13.73
N THR A 424 -7.94 4.66 13.33
CA THR A 424 -7.30 5.63 14.24
C THR A 424 -8.01 6.99 14.12
N GLY A 425 -8.47 7.56 15.25
CA GLY A 425 -9.05 8.91 15.30
C GLY A 425 -10.30 9.03 16.18
N ALA A 426 -10.58 10.23 16.70
CA ALA A 426 -11.68 10.50 17.64
C ALA A 426 -13.09 10.51 16.98
N THR A 427 -13.17 10.58 15.65
CA THR A 427 -14.41 10.52 14.88
C THR A 427 -14.55 9.14 14.24
N LYS A 428 -15.17 8.20 14.97
CA LYS A 428 -15.43 6.82 14.54
C LYS A 428 -16.45 6.77 13.40
N ALA A 429 -16.00 6.94 12.15
CA ALA A 429 -16.79 6.59 10.97
C ALA A 429 -16.30 5.24 10.45
N SER A 430 -17.10 4.18 10.61
CA SER A 430 -16.86 2.78 10.17
C SER A 430 -15.82 2.62 9.05
N PRO A 431 -14.79 1.75 9.19
CA PRO A 431 -13.89 1.43 8.07
C PRO A 431 -14.69 1.12 6.81
N SER A 432 -14.37 1.82 5.74
CA SER A 432 -15.03 1.68 4.46
C SER A 432 -14.06 1.24 3.38
N ILE A 433 -14.43 0.22 2.61
CA ILE A 433 -13.76 -0.12 1.36
C ILE A 433 -14.71 0.21 0.23
N LYS A 434 -14.27 1.09 -0.67
CA LYS A 434 -15.04 1.50 -1.85
C LYS A 434 -14.28 1.19 -3.13
N THR A 435 -14.91 0.40 -3.98
CA THR A 435 -14.38 -0.06 -5.28
C THR A 435 -15.36 0.22 -6.40
N VAL A 436 -14.96 -0.02 -7.65
CA VAL A 436 -15.88 -0.01 -8.81
C VAL A 436 -15.95 -1.34 -9.55
N GLY A 437 -14.86 -2.11 -9.58
CA GLY A 437 -14.76 -3.47 -10.15
C GLY A 437 -14.95 -4.55 -9.09
N SER A 438 -14.54 -5.80 -9.37
CA SER A 438 -14.72 -6.98 -8.49
C SER A 438 -13.61 -7.14 -7.44
N GLN A 439 -13.92 -7.80 -6.32
CA GLN A 439 -13.06 -8.03 -5.16
C GLN A 439 -12.92 -9.51 -4.90
N TYR A 440 -11.67 -9.92 -4.64
CA TYR A 440 -11.35 -11.25 -4.13
C TYR A 440 -10.67 -11.13 -2.77
N ILE A 441 -11.30 -11.67 -1.72
CA ILE A 441 -10.84 -11.57 -0.33
C ILE A 441 -10.51 -12.97 0.19
N ALA A 442 -9.25 -13.38 0.05
CA ALA A 442 -8.79 -14.72 0.44
C ALA A 442 -8.37 -14.87 1.90
N GLY A 443 -8.13 -13.77 2.64
CA GLY A 443 -7.76 -13.84 4.06
C GLY A 443 -8.97 -13.93 5.00
N ASN A 444 -8.76 -14.34 6.26
CA ASN A 444 -9.78 -14.17 7.29
C ASN A 444 -9.98 -12.68 7.55
N LEU A 445 -11.19 -12.17 7.33
CA LEU A 445 -11.53 -10.77 7.58
C LEU A 445 -11.90 -10.59 9.05
N VAL A 446 -11.16 -9.77 9.78
CA VAL A 446 -11.36 -9.50 11.21
C VAL A 446 -11.72 -8.03 11.43
N LEU A 447 -12.91 -7.83 11.98
CA LEU A 447 -13.50 -6.52 12.21
C LEU A 447 -13.17 -6.04 13.62
N HIS A 448 -12.29 -5.05 13.74
CA HIS A 448 -12.06 -4.35 15.01
C HIS A 448 -13.03 -3.18 15.22
N GLU A 449 -13.69 -2.75 14.16
CA GLU A 449 -14.76 -1.74 14.13
C GLU A 449 -15.82 -2.19 13.11
N ASP A 450 -16.97 -1.52 13.09
CA ASP A 450 -18.04 -1.81 12.13
C ASP A 450 -17.59 -1.52 10.70
N ALA A 451 -17.80 -2.44 9.76
CA ALA A 451 -17.26 -2.29 8.41
C ALA A 451 -18.36 -2.16 7.36
N VAL A 452 -18.13 -1.26 6.40
CA VAL A 452 -18.99 -1.06 5.22
C VAL A 452 -18.16 -1.25 3.96
N LEU A 453 -18.46 -2.30 3.19
CA LEU A 453 -17.84 -2.57 1.90
C LEU A 453 -18.83 -2.19 0.80
N SER A 454 -18.38 -1.48 -0.22
CA SER A 454 -19.24 -1.08 -1.33
C SER A 454 -18.53 -1.11 -2.68
N SER A 455 -19.25 -1.53 -3.72
CA SER A 455 -18.83 -1.39 -5.11
C SER A 455 -19.90 -0.62 -5.90
N THR A 456 -19.49 0.45 -6.59
CA THR A 456 -20.41 1.37 -7.28
C THR A 456 -20.48 1.17 -8.80
N GLY A 457 -19.93 0.07 -9.33
CA GLY A 457 -20.07 -0.28 -10.75
C GLY A 457 -21.52 -0.57 -11.15
N THR A 458 -21.87 -0.40 -12.43
CA THR A 458 -23.21 -0.71 -12.97
C THR A 458 -23.14 -1.72 -14.12
N GLY A 459 -24.17 -2.56 -14.28
CA GLY A 459 -24.25 -3.55 -15.37
C GLY A 459 -23.19 -4.66 -15.26
N LEU A 460 -22.55 -5.03 -16.39
CA LEU A 460 -21.46 -6.01 -16.44
C LEU A 460 -20.16 -5.55 -15.73
N LEU A 461 -20.10 -4.28 -15.33
CA LEU A 461 -19.01 -3.70 -14.56
C LEU A 461 -19.33 -3.61 -13.06
N ALA A 462 -20.51 -4.10 -12.64
CA ALA A 462 -20.84 -4.10 -11.23
C ALA A 462 -19.93 -5.09 -10.49
N GLY A 463 -19.24 -4.61 -9.47
CA GLY A 463 -18.19 -5.37 -8.81
C GLY A 463 -18.70 -6.50 -7.94
N ASP A 464 -18.21 -7.72 -8.16
CA ASP A 464 -18.56 -8.82 -7.28
C ASP A 464 -17.74 -8.74 -5.98
N PHE A 465 -18.30 -9.20 -4.87
CA PHE A 465 -17.56 -9.46 -3.63
C PHE A 465 -17.51 -10.97 -3.36
N ASP A 466 -16.31 -11.53 -3.38
CA ASP A 466 -16.07 -12.94 -3.05
C ASP A 466 -15.24 -13.08 -1.77
N PHE A 467 -15.87 -13.58 -0.71
CA PHE A 467 -15.24 -13.84 0.59
C PHE A 467 -14.97 -15.34 0.73
N ILE A 468 -13.70 -15.71 0.56
CA ILE A 468 -13.28 -17.11 0.55
C ILE A 468 -13.17 -17.68 1.96
N ASN A 469 -12.74 -16.85 2.90
CA ASN A 469 -12.48 -17.22 4.28
C ASN A 469 -13.39 -16.46 5.24
N THR A 470 -13.30 -16.81 6.53
CA THR A 470 -14.26 -16.35 7.53
C THR A 470 -14.23 -14.83 7.71
N VAL A 471 -15.41 -14.24 7.94
CA VAL A 471 -15.56 -12.84 8.35
C VAL A 471 -15.98 -12.81 9.80
N ASN A 472 -15.23 -12.20 10.70
CA ASN A 472 -15.47 -12.29 12.14
C ASN A 472 -15.28 -10.96 12.87
N SER A 473 -15.96 -10.78 14.00
CA SER A 473 -15.59 -9.70 14.95
C SER A 473 -14.25 -10.02 15.61
N PHE A 474 -13.44 -9.01 15.95
CA PHE A 474 -12.20 -9.28 16.69
C PHE A 474 -12.46 -9.93 18.05
N ALA A 475 -13.45 -9.44 18.80
CA ALA A 475 -13.73 -9.89 20.15
C ALA A 475 -15.20 -10.30 20.32
N ALA A 476 -15.44 -11.42 21.01
CA ALA A 476 -16.79 -11.95 21.24
C ALA A 476 -17.66 -11.03 22.12
N ASN A 477 -17.04 -10.28 23.02
CA ASN A 477 -17.71 -9.34 23.93
C ASN A 477 -17.93 -7.95 23.30
N ASP A 478 -17.43 -7.71 22.10
CA ASP A 478 -17.58 -6.46 21.36
C ASP A 478 -17.82 -6.75 19.87
N PRO A 479 -18.96 -7.37 19.53
CA PRO A 479 -19.24 -7.78 18.17
C PRO A 479 -19.44 -6.57 17.24
N LYS A 480 -19.03 -6.70 15.97
CA LYS A 480 -19.06 -5.64 14.95
C LYS A 480 -20.06 -5.92 13.84
N SER A 481 -20.65 -4.85 13.29
CA SER A 481 -21.53 -4.94 12.13
C SER A 481 -20.72 -5.13 10.85
N PHE A 482 -21.25 -5.96 9.95
CA PHE A 482 -20.68 -6.22 8.64
C PHE A 482 -21.70 -5.86 7.56
N GLU A 483 -21.37 -4.89 6.72
CA GLU A 483 -22.25 -4.45 5.64
C GLU A 483 -21.54 -4.52 4.29
N VAL A 484 -22.24 -5.04 3.28
CA VAL A 484 -21.74 -5.16 1.90
C VAL A 484 -22.82 -4.69 0.92
N TYR A 485 -22.47 -3.74 0.04
CA TYR A 485 -23.36 -3.20 -0.97
C TYR A 485 -22.72 -3.26 -2.35
N THR A 486 -23.33 -3.94 -3.30
CA THR A 486 -22.85 -3.95 -4.68
C THR A 486 -23.97 -4.10 -5.70
N GLY A 487 -23.78 -3.57 -6.91
CA GLY A 487 -24.61 -3.95 -8.07
C GLY A 487 -24.29 -5.35 -8.62
N GLY A 488 -23.15 -5.94 -8.25
CA GLY A 488 -22.68 -7.25 -8.69
C GLY A 488 -23.22 -8.38 -7.81
N LYS A 489 -22.49 -9.48 -7.74
CA LYS A 489 -22.75 -10.63 -6.87
C LYS A 489 -22.08 -10.46 -5.50
N ILE A 490 -22.60 -11.18 -4.50
CA ILE A 490 -21.92 -11.38 -3.22
C ILE A 490 -21.88 -12.88 -2.94
N THR A 491 -20.69 -13.41 -2.64
CA THR A 491 -20.49 -14.80 -2.25
C THR A 491 -19.77 -14.88 -0.91
N LEU A 492 -20.35 -15.59 0.05
CA LEU A 492 -19.71 -16.01 1.29
C LEU A 492 -19.42 -17.51 1.22
N GLU A 493 -18.19 -17.87 0.83
CA GLU A 493 -17.77 -19.27 0.77
C GLU A 493 -17.57 -19.87 2.17
N ALA A 494 -17.06 -19.07 3.10
CA ALA A 494 -16.90 -19.42 4.51
C ALA A 494 -17.84 -18.61 5.42
N ALA A 495 -18.01 -19.09 6.66
CA ALA A 495 -18.99 -18.53 7.58
C ALA A 495 -18.64 -17.09 7.98
N ALA A 496 -19.63 -16.21 7.94
CA ALA A 496 -19.57 -14.92 8.61
C ALA A 496 -20.01 -15.10 10.07
N GLY A 497 -19.21 -14.63 11.03
CA GLY A 497 -19.40 -14.83 12.45
C GLY A 497 -19.09 -16.26 12.94
N GLY A 498 -18.32 -17.04 12.19
CA GLY A 498 -18.03 -18.44 12.50
C GLY A 498 -17.15 -18.65 13.74
N ALA A 499 -16.05 -17.89 13.87
CA ALA A 499 -15.15 -17.98 15.03
C ALA A 499 -15.61 -17.05 16.17
N THR A 500 -16.01 -15.84 15.80
CA THR A 500 -16.52 -14.81 16.71
C THR A 500 -17.67 -14.09 16.02
N ARG A 501 -18.86 -14.19 16.63
CA ARG A 501 -20.13 -13.73 16.06
C ARG A 501 -20.07 -12.24 15.68
N LEU A 502 -20.77 -11.90 14.61
CA LEU A 502 -20.98 -10.51 14.20
C LEU A 502 -22.03 -9.84 15.09
N ARG A 503 -22.13 -8.51 15.08
CA ARG A 503 -23.25 -7.84 15.73
C ARG A 503 -24.48 -7.93 14.87
N ALA A 504 -24.36 -7.55 13.61
CA ALA A 504 -25.39 -7.64 12.58
C ALA A 504 -24.71 -7.83 11.22
N ALA A 505 -25.45 -8.31 10.23
CA ALA A 505 -24.97 -8.47 8.86
C ALA A 505 -26.01 -7.97 7.85
N THR A 506 -25.61 -7.07 6.96
CA THR A 506 -26.46 -6.57 5.88
C THR A 506 -25.74 -6.74 4.55
N LEU A 507 -26.27 -7.58 3.67
CA LEU A 507 -25.68 -7.86 2.37
C LEU A 507 -26.69 -7.52 1.29
N SER A 508 -26.33 -6.61 0.38
CA SER A 508 -27.17 -6.16 -0.71
C SER A 508 -26.41 -6.27 -2.04
N SER A 509 -26.86 -7.19 -2.89
CA SER A 509 -26.33 -7.42 -4.23
C SER A 509 -27.31 -6.92 -5.30
N GLY A 510 -26.83 -6.53 -6.47
CA GLY A 510 -27.68 -6.35 -7.65
C GLY A 510 -27.90 -7.68 -8.37
N GLY A 511 -26.89 -8.56 -8.37
CA GLY A 511 -26.93 -9.93 -8.87
C GLY A 511 -27.21 -10.96 -7.78
N GLU A 512 -26.69 -12.17 -7.94
CA GLU A 512 -26.84 -13.28 -6.98
C GLU A 512 -26.14 -12.99 -5.64
N LEU A 513 -26.80 -13.33 -4.54
CA LEU A 513 -26.26 -13.33 -3.19
C LEU A 513 -26.21 -14.77 -2.66
N ALA A 514 -25.02 -15.35 -2.56
CA ALA A 514 -24.82 -16.73 -2.13
C ALA A 514 -24.16 -16.80 -0.74
N VAL A 515 -24.82 -17.47 0.20
CA VAL A 515 -24.31 -17.73 1.55
C VAL A 515 -24.08 -19.24 1.70
N ASN A 516 -22.84 -19.68 1.44
CA ASN A 516 -22.53 -21.11 1.35
C ASN A 516 -22.29 -21.74 2.73
N ALA A 517 -21.66 -21.02 3.66
CA ALA A 517 -21.30 -21.54 4.98
C ALA A 517 -22.03 -20.87 6.16
N GLY A 518 -22.85 -19.86 5.91
CA GLY A 518 -23.76 -19.27 6.91
C GLY A 518 -23.33 -17.92 7.47
N ILE A 519 -24.23 -17.32 8.26
CA ILE A 519 -24.03 -16.03 8.92
C ILE A 519 -24.51 -16.14 10.37
N ASN A 520 -23.63 -15.84 11.32
CA ASN A 520 -23.91 -15.91 12.75
C ASN A 520 -23.73 -14.54 13.41
N THR A 521 -24.78 -14.03 14.05
CA THR A 521 -24.78 -12.74 14.76
C THR A 521 -25.08 -12.92 16.24
N PHE A 522 -24.53 -12.10 17.11
CA PHE A 522 -24.84 -12.08 18.55
C PHE A 522 -26.08 -11.22 18.79
N GLY A 523 -27.26 -11.78 18.51
CA GLY A 523 -28.53 -11.12 18.77
C GLY A 523 -28.93 -10.02 17.78
N GLY A 524 -28.09 -9.61 16.83
CA GLY A 524 -28.48 -8.60 15.84
C GLY A 524 -29.01 -9.17 14.54
N ALA A 525 -29.58 -8.28 13.72
CA ALA A 525 -30.32 -8.66 12.53
C ALA A 525 -29.42 -9.15 11.38
N ILE A 526 -30.02 -9.94 10.49
CA ILE A 526 -29.42 -10.37 9.22
C ILE A 526 -30.35 -9.95 8.08
N GLY A 527 -29.88 -9.06 7.21
CA GLY A 527 -30.60 -8.62 6.02
C GLY A 527 -29.87 -9.08 4.75
N LEU A 528 -30.54 -9.87 3.92
CA LEU A 528 -30.00 -10.39 2.66
C LEU A 528 -30.91 -9.95 1.51
N THR A 529 -30.42 -9.09 0.65
CA THR A 529 -31.17 -8.56 -0.49
C THR A 529 -30.41 -8.79 -1.78
N SER A 530 -31.08 -9.31 -2.80
CA SER A 530 -30.59 -9.35 -4.18
C SER A 530 -31.58 -8.61 -5.07
N GLY A 531 -31.17 -7.49 -5.67
CA GLY A 531 -32.04 -6.57 -6.39
C GLY A 531 -32.64 -7.16 -7.68
N THR A 532 -31.83 -7.81 -8.52
CA THR A 532 -32.31 -8.53 -9.73
C THR A 532 -31.95 -10.01 -9.72
N GLY A 533 -31.25 -10.47 -8.68
CA GLY A 533 -30.78 -11.84 -8.55
C GLY A 533 -31.60 -12.72 -7.62
N THR A 534 -31.01 -13.86 -7.30
CA THR A 534 -31.47 -14.82 -6.31
C THR A 534 -30.68 -14.69 -5.01
N VAL A 535 -31.31 -15.01 -3.88
CA VAL A 535 -30.61 -15.26 -2.61
C VAL A 535 -30.48 -16.77 -2.43
N VAL A 536 -29.27 -17.29 -2.24
CA VAL A 536 -29.01 -18.72 -2.03
C VAL A 536 -28.49 -18.94 -0.61
N LEU A 537 -29.15 -19.82 0.15
CA LEU A 537 -28.79 -20.18 1.52
C LEU A 537 -28.41 -21.66 1.59
N ALA A 538 -27.12 -21.96 1.69
CA ALA A 538 -26.64 -23.33 1.90
C ALA A 538 -26.12 -23.57 3.33
N GLY A 539 -25.70 -22.53 4.04
CA GLY A 539 -25.23 -22.60 5.43
C GLY A 539 -26.25 -22.12 6.47
N LEU A 540 -25.93 -22.35 7.76
CA LEU A 540 -26.76 -21.92 8.89
C LEU A 540 -26.79 -20.39 9.02
N THR A 541 -27.98 -19.82 9.12
CA THR A 541 -28.20 -18.42 9.48
C THR A 541 -28.69 -18.37 10.92
N ASP A 542 -27.92 -17.76 11.81
CA ASP A 542 -28.15 -17.80 13.26
C ASP A 542 -28.08 -16.39 13.86
N THR A 543 -29.20 -15.90 14.41
CA THR A 543 -29.24 -14.63 15.14
C THR A 543 -29.35 -14.80 16.64
N THR A 544 -29.15 -16.01 17.17
CA THR A 544 -29.21 -16.27 18.60
C THR A 544 -28.17 -15.42 19.34
N GLY A 545 -28.62 -14.73 20.38
CA GLY A 545 -27.75 -13.98 21.28
C GLY A 545 -27.28 -14.86 22.45
N SER A 546 -27.07 -14.21 23.59
CA SER A 546 -27.05 -14.91 24.88
C SER A 546 -28.43 -15.46 25.22
N ALA A 547 -28.52 -16.41 26.16
CA ALA A 547 -29.76 -17.04 26.62
C ALA A 547 -30.84 -16.06 27.15
N ASN A 548 -30.49 -14.78 27.31
CA ASN A 548 -31.37 -13.73 27.80
C ASN A 548 -31.52 -12.54 26.81
N GLN A 549 -31.27 -12.74 25.52
CA GLN A 549 -31.38 -11.71 24.50
C GLN A 549 -32.20 -12.20 23.30
N LEU A 550 -33.19 -11.41 22.88
CA LEU A 550 -33.90 -11.70 21.64
C LEU A 550 -32.92 -11.61 20.45
N GLY A 551 -33.00 -12.58 19.56
CA GLY A 551 -32.30 -12.56 18.29
C GLY A 551 -32.88 -11.50 17.36
N GLY A 552 -32.03 -10.94 16.51
CA GLY A 552 -32.44 -10.00 15.48
C GLY A 552 -33.25 -10.71 14.40
N ALA A 553 -34.05 -9.92 13.67
CA ALA A 553 -34.81 -10.42 12.55
C ALA A 553 -33.90 -10.90 11.41
N VAL A 554 -34.39 -11.88 10.64
CA VAL A 554 -33.79 -12.32 9.38
C VAL A 554 -34.73 -11.91 8.25
N ASN A 555 -34.27 -11.02 7.38
CA ASN A 555 -35.04 -10.57 6.21
C ASN A 555 -34.35 -11.02 4.92
N LEU A 556 -35.07 -11.77 4.09
CA LEU A 556 -34.58 -12.36 2.85
C LEU A 556 -35.38 -11.81 1.67
N GLU A 557 -34.70 -11.08 0.79
CA GLU A 557 -35.29 -10.46 -0.38
C GLU A 557 -34.56 -10.91 -1.65
N GLY A 558 -34.97 -12.07 -2.16
CA GLY A 558 -34.61 -12.52 -3.49
C GLY A 558 -35.63 -12.06 -4.52
N HIS A 559 -35.29 -11.07 -5.35
CA HIS A 559 -36.26 -10.55 -6.33
C HIS A 559 -36.69 -11.62 -7.36
N VAL A 560 -35.77 -12.52 -7.72
CA VAL A 560 -36.09 -13.71 -8.53
C VAL A 560 -36.60 -14.84 -7.64
N GLU A 561 -35.77 -15.31 -6.72
CA GLU A 561 -36.09 -16.42 -5.82
C GLU A 561 -35.13 -16.45 -4.62
N VAL A 562 -35.62 -16.92 -3.46
CA VAL A 562 -34.84 -17.30 -2.29
C VAL A 562 -34.74 -18.82 -2.26
N ILE A 563 -33.55 -19.37 -2.48
CA ILE A 563 -33.30 -20.80 -2.60
C ILE A 563 -32.62 -21.32 -1.34
N PHE A 564 -33.27 -22.26 -0.66
CA PHE A 564 -32.69 -22.97 0.48
C PHE A 564 -32.03 -24.27 0.01
N LYS A 565 -30.70 -24.30 0.00
CA LYS A 565 -29.84 -25.45 -0.37
C LYS A 565 -29.16 -26.10 0.84
N GLY A 566 -29.91 -26.25 1.93
CA GLY A 566 -29.42 -26.81 3.20
C GLY A 566 -29.25 -25.77 4.30
N GLY A 567 -29.42 -24.48 3.97
CA GLY A 567 -29.47 -23.43 4.98
C GLY A 567 -30.68 -23.58 5.89
N SER A 568 -30.42 -23.59 7.19
CA SER A 568 -31.46 -23.46 8.23
C SER A 568 -31.38 -22.07 8.84
N ILE A 569 -32.50 -21.58 9.37
CA ILE A 569 -32.57 -20.28 10.06
C ILE A 569 -32.92 -20.54 11.52
N THR A 570 -32.10 -20.03 12.43
CA THR A 570 -32.39 -20.04 13.86
C THR A 570 -32.31 -18.62 14.39
N THR A 571 -33.39 -18.16 15.00
CA THR A 571 -33.43 -16.90 15.74
C THR A 571 -33.94 -17.18 17.16
N PHE A 572 -33.63 -16.29 18.10
CA PHE A 572 -34.17 -16.36 19.46
C PHE A 572 -35.30 -15.34 19.62
N GLY A 573 -36.47 -15.57 19.02
CA GLY A 573 -37.58 -14.60 19.03
C GLY A 573 -37.52 -13.54 17.92
N GLY A 574 -36.49 -13.54 17.08
CA GLY A 574 -36.40 -12.67 15.91
C GLY A 574 -37.30 -13.15 14.78
N ALA A 575 -38.07 -12.25 14.16
CA ALA A 575 -38.92 -12.62 13.03
C ALA A 575 -38.10 -13.06 11.80
N VAL A 576 -38.67 -13.95 10.97
CA VAL A 576 -38.12 -14.37 9.69
C VAL A 576 -39.08 -13.98 8.57
N GLY A 577 -38.62 -13.09 7.70
CA GLY A 577 -39.36 -12.62 6.53
C GLY A 577 -38.71 -13.08 5.23
N VAL A 578 -39.50 -13.67 4.34
CA VAL A 578 -39.10 -14.00 2.97
C VAL A 578 -40.01 -13.23 2.02
N THR A 579 -39.49 -12.15 1.43
CA THR A 579 -40.30 -11.22 0.64
C THR A 579 -40.46 -11.65 -0.81
N GLY A 580 -39.44 -12.31 -1.38
CA GLY A 580 -39.47 -12.87 -2.72
C GLY A 580 -40.07 -14.28 -2.80
N PRO A 581 -40.26 -14.84 -4.02
CA PRO A 581 -40.57 -16.25 -4.19
C PRO A 581 -39.51 -17.13 -3.52
N ALA A 582 -39.89 -18.31 -3.03
CA ALA A 582 -38.98 -19.17 -2.27
C ALA A 582 -39.03 -20.63 -2.74
N PHE A 583 -37.89 -21.30 -2.71
CA PHE A 583 -37.74 -22.70 -3.08
C PHE A 583 -36.93 -23.50 -2.06
N ILE A 584 -37.53 -24.55 -1.50
CA ILE A 584 -36.88 -25.49 -0.56
C ILE A 584 -36.25 -26.64 -1.36
N ASN A 585 -34.97 -26.48 -1.72
CA ASN A 585 -34.23 -27.47 -2.51
C ASN A 585 -33.65 -28.61 -1.66
N THR A 586 -33.37 -28.32 -0.39
CA THR A 586 -32.88 -29.28 0.58
C THR A 586 -33.62 -29.06 1.89
N ALA A 587 -33.78 -30.11 2.70
CA ALA A 587 -34.54 -30.03 3.93
C ALA A 587 -34.06 -28.87 4.80
N THR A 588 -34.99 -27.99 5.16
CA THR A 588 -34.70 -26.73 5.84
C THR A 588 -35.48 -26.65 7.13
N THR A 589 -34.83 -26.15 8.18
CA THR A 589 -35.51 -25.79 9.43
C THR A 589 -35.50 -24.27 9.60
N ILE A 590 -36.64 -23.71 9.98
CA ILE A 590 -36.77 -22.33 10.47
C ILE A 590 -37.27 -22.39 11.90
N ALA A 591 -36.47 -21.92 12.85
CA ALA A 591 -36.81 -21.87 14.26
C ALA A 591 -36.69 -20.44 14.77
N THR A 592 -37.77 -19.90 15.34
CA THR A 592 -37.84 -18.52 15.85
C THR A 592 -38.32 -18.43 17.29
N SER A 593 -38.38 -19.56 18.01
CA SER A 593 -38.80 -19.59 19.41
C SER A 593 -37.77 -18.91 20.32
N GLY A 594 -38.17 -17.92 21.10
CA GLY A 594 -37.30 -17.15 22.01
C GLY A 594 -37.32 -17.63 23.46
N GLY A 595 -37.66 -18.90 23.71
CA GLY A 595 -37.48 -19.54 25.02
C GLY A 595 -38.16 -18.85 26.21
N GLY A 596 -39.25 -18.10 25.96
CA GLY A 596 -40.00 -17.35 26.98
C GLY A 596 -39.80 -15.83 26.95
N LEU A 597 -38.87 -15.30 26.14
CA LEU A 597 -38.70 -13.85 25.93
C LEU A 597 -39.62 -13.27 24.84
N GLY A 598 -40.35 -14.13 24.13
CA GLY A 598 -41.15 -13.78 22.95
C GLY A 598 -40.68 -14.56 21.74
N ASP A 599 -41.61 -14.99 20.89
CA ASP A 599 -41.33 -15.73 19.67
C ASP A 599 -41.44 -14.81 18.45
N GLY A 600 -40.70 -15.12 17.38
CA GLY A 600 -40.70 -14.31 16.16
C GLY A 600 -41.59 -14.88 15.07
N ASP A 601 -42.36 -14.03 14.38
CA ASP A 601 -43.21 -14.47 13.26
C ASP A 601 -42.36 -15.04 12.12
N VAL A 602 -42.93 -15.98 11.37
CA VAL A 602 -42.37 -16.50 10.11
C VAL A 602 -43.33 -16.16 8.98
N THR A 603 -42.87 -15.41 7.98
CA THR A 603 -43.73 -14.97 6.87
C THR A 603 -43.07 -15.22 5.51
N PHE A 604 -43.82 -15.88 4.62
CA PHE A 604 -43.51 -16.00 3.21
C PHE A 604 -44.51 -15.16 2.41
N ASN A 605 -44.01 -14.07 1.80
CA ASN A 605 -44.89 -13.10 1.14
C ASN A 605 -45.35 -13.54 -0.26
N GLN A 606 -44.60 -14.43 -0.90
CA GLN A 606 -44.85 -14.88 -2.27
C GLN A 606 -44.93 -16.40 -2.34
N THR A 607 -44.94 -16.95 -3.55
CA THR A 607 -45.02 -18.40 -3.77
C THR A 607 -43.88 -19.12 -3.06
N LEU A 608 -44.22 -20.18 -2.31
CA LEU A 608 -43.27 -21.09 -1.69
C LEU A 608 -43.41 -22.47 -2.33
N ASN A 609 -42.36 -22.94 -2.97
CA ASN A 609 -42.28 -24.26 -3.60
C ASN A 609 -41.17 -25.10 -2.92
N GLY A 610 -41.09 -26.39 -3.24
CA GLY A 610 -39.90 -27.16 -2.89
C GLY A 610 -39.89 -28.59 -3.39
N SER A 611 -38.75 -29.24 -3.20
CA SER A 611 -38.51 -30.66 -3.50
C SER A 611 -38.31 -31.51 -2.25
N THR A 612 -38.16 -30.86 -1.09
CA THR A 612 -37.84 -31.48 0.19
C THR A 612 -38.59 -30.80 1.33
N PRO A 613 -38.69 -31.42 2.52
CA PRO A 613 -39.52 -30.89 3.60
C PRO A 613 -39.00 -29.58 4.20
N LEU A 614 -39.94 -28.69 4.52
CA LEU A 614 -39.71 -27.53 5.39
C LEU A 614 -40.19 -27.83 6.81
N THR A 615 -39.34 -27.60 7.82
CA THR A 615 -39.74 -27.67 9.23
C THR A 615 -39.77 -26.26 9.84
N VAL A 616 -40.86 -25.88 10.51
CA VAL A 616 -41.01 -24.57 11.15
C VAL A 616 -41.35 -24.70 12.64
N THR A 617 -40.63 -23.95 13.47
CA THR A 617 -40.87 -23.82 14.92
C THR A 617 -40.96 -22.34 15.29
N ALA A 618 -42.16 -21.77 15.21
CA ALA A 618 -42.45 -20.38 15.54
C ALA A 618 -43.04 -20.19 16.96
N GLY A 619 -43.14 -21.26 17.76
CA GLY A 619 -43.63 -21.15 19.14
C GLY A 619 -45.06 -20.62 19.19
N THR A 620 -45.27 -19.47 19.84
CA THR A 620 -46.54 -18.73 19.91
C THR A 620 -46.63 -17.57 18.92
N ALA A 621 -45.67 -17.43 18.00
CA ALA A 621 -45.67 -16.42 16.94
C ALA A 621 -46.26 -16.95 15.63
N ALA A 622 -46.87 -16.08 14.83
CA ALA A 622 -47.63 -16.46 13.66
C ALA A 622 -46.76 -17.03 12.54
N LEU A 623 -47.31 -17.98 11.79
CA LEU A 623 -46.75 -18.46 10.53
C LEU A 623 -47.70 -18.11 9.39
N ASN A 624 -47.24 -17.26 8.47
CA ASN A 624 -48.05 -16.74 7.39
C ASN A 624 -47.47 -17.11 6.02
N PHE A 625 -48.29 -17.72 5.17
CA PHE A 625 -48.04 -17.93 3.75
C PHE A 625 -49.04 -17.11 2.95
N THR A 626 -48.64 -15.94 2.45
CA THR A 626 -49.57 -15.05 1.73
C THR A 626 -49.69 -15.44 0.26
N GLY A 627 -48.63 -16.02 -0.33
CA GLY A 627 -48.62 -16.59 -1.68
C GLY A 627 -49.10 -18.05 -1.72
N ALA A 628 -49.05 -18.66 -2.90
CA ALA A 628 -49.35 -20.08 -3.07
C ALA A 628 -48.26 -20.97 -2.47
N VAL A 629 -48.64 -22.10 -1.89
CA VAL A 629 -47.73 -23.10 -1.33
C VAL A 629 -47.77 -24.35 -2.21
N GLY A 630 -46.62 -24.77 -2.72
CA GLY A 630 -46.46 -25.96 -3.54
C GLY A 630 -47.10 -25.88 -4.93
N GLY A 631 -47.41 -24.68 -5.43
CA GLY A 631 -48.16 -24.47 -6.67
C GLY A 631 -47.51 -25.07 -7.92
N THR A 632 -46.18 -24.99 -8.03
CA THR A 632 -45.42 -25.60 -9.14
C THR A 632 -44.76 -26.90 -8.70
N ASN A 633 -44.16 -26.89 -7.50
CA ASN A 633 -43.53 -28.05 -6.90
C ASN A 633 -44.14 -28.28 -5.52
N PRO A 634 -44.98 -29.32 -5.35
CA PRO A 634 -45.63 -29.66 -4.10
C PRO A 634 -44.63 -29.69 -2.93
N LEU A 635 -44.99 -29.07 -1.82
CA LEU A 635 -44.10 -28.94 -0.67
C LEU A 635 -44.63 -29.74 0.52
N ASP A 636 -43.76 -30.54 1.14
CA ASP A 636 -44.05 -31.13 2.44
C ASP A 636 -43.66 -30.16 3.56
N ILE A 637 -44.54 -29.97 4.53
CA ILE A 637 -44.33 -29.02 5.63
C ILE A 637 -44.58 -29.71 6.97
N THR A 638 -43.68 -29.49 7.92
CA THR A 638 -43.82 -29.87 9.33
C THR A 638 -43.79 -28.61 10.18
N ILE A 639 -44.94 -28.22 10.72
CA ILE A 639 -45.05 -27.09 11.66
C ILE A 639 -45.08 -27.68 13.06
N THR A 640 -43.95 -27.64 13.76
CA THR A 640 -43.79 -28.19 15.10
C THR A 640 -44.48 -27.33 16.15
N SER A 641 -44.51 -26.00 15.93
CA SER A 641 -45.30 -25.06 16.72
C SER A 641 -45.44 -23.73 15.98
N ALA A 642 -46.60 -23.10 16.07
CA ALA A 642 -46.82 -21.71 15.66
C ALA A 642 -47.97 -21.08 16.47
N GLY A 643 -48.00 -19.76 16.57
CA GLY A 643 -49.06 -18.98 17.20
C GLY A 643 -50.35 -18.85 16.42
N GLY A 644 -50.52 -19.68 15.40
CA GLY A 644 -51.52 -19.54 14.35
C GLY A 644 -50.84 -19.74 13.00
N VAL A 645 -51.55 -20.36 12.07
CA VAL A 645 -51.03 -20.66 10.74
C VAL A 645 -52.03 -20.19 9.70
N THR A 646 -51.60 -19.34 8.77
CA THR A 646 -52.47 -18.83 7.71
C THR A 646 -51.88 -19.17 6.35
N PHE A 647 -52.66 -19.89 5.53
CA PHE A 647 -52.40 -20.09 4.11
C PHE A 647 -53.39 -19.25 3.31
N SER A 648 -52.98 -18.09 2.80
CA SER A 648 -53.87 -17.22 2.02
C SER A 648 -54.01 -17.67 0.56
N GLY A 649 -52.96 -18.25 -0.02
CA GLY A 649 -52.95 -18.79 -1.38
C GLY A 649 -53.37 -20.26 -1.48
N ALA A 650 -53.48 -20.77 -2.71
CA ALA A 650 -53.71 -22.20 -2.96
C ALA A 650 -52.55 -23.03 -2.39
N THR A 651 -52.88 -24.15 -1.76
CA THR A 651 -51.91 -25.02 -1.08
C THR A 651 -51.94 -26.42 -1.70
N LEU A 652 -50.81 -26.88 -2.22
CA LEU A 652 -50.59 -28.24 -2.72
C LEU A 652 -49.44 -28.88 -1.94
N LEU A 653 -49.80 -29.78 -1.03
CA LEU A 653 -48.84 -30.51 -0.21
C LEU A 653 -48.27 -31.71 -0.97
N GLY A 654 -47.01 -32.04 -0.66
CA GLY A 654 -46.31 -33.19 -1.22
C GLY A 654 -46.86 -34.56 -0.80
N SER A 655 -46.15 -35.62 -1.18
CA SER A 655 -46.49 -37.01 -0.86
C SER A 655 -45.94 -37.49 0.49
N GLY A 656 -45.09 -36.69 1.15
CA GLY A 656 -44.57 -36.98 2.48
C GLY A 656 -45.59 -36.73 3.59
N ALA A 657 -45.17 -36.96 4.83
CA ALA A 657 -45.97 -36.61 6.00
C ALA A 657 -45.99 -35.08 6.18
N THR A 658 -47.16 -34.53 6.44
CA THR A 658 -47.35 -33.11 6.76
C THR A 658 -48.05 -33.02 8.11
N SER A 659 -47.49 -32.25 9.04
CA SER A 659 -48.10 -32.02 10.35
C SER A 659 -48.18 -30.54 10.68
N ILE A 660 -49.29 -30.12 11.31
CA ILE A 660 -49.45 -28.77 11.84
C ILE A 660 -49.79 -28.85 13.32
N THR A 661 -48.89 -28.34 14.15
CA THR A 661 -49.15 -28.09 15.56
C THR A 661 -49.19 -26.59 15.80
N SER A 662 -50.29 -26.11 16.35
CA SER A 662 -50.44 -24.71 16.71
C SER A 662 -50.34 -24.58 18.25
N ARG A 663 -49.78 -23.48 18.80
CA ARG A 663 -49.72 -23.12 20.24
C ARG A 663 -50.55 -21.94 20.80
N SER A 664 -50.83 -20.85 20.07
CA SER A 664 -51.77 -19.80 20.55
C SER A 664 -52.92 -19.36 19.62
N GLY A 665 -52.91 -19.68 18.32
CA GLY A 665 -53.94 -19.23 17.37
C GLY A 665 -54.45 -20.32 16.42
N ASP A 666 -55.41 -19.93 15.58
CA ASP A 666 -56.14 -20.80 14.65
C ASP A 666 -55.29 -21.20 13.43
N VAL A 667 -55.74 -22.22 12.72
CA VAL A 667 -55.18 -22.64 11.43
C VAL A 667 -56.21 -22.35 10.35
N SER A 668 -55.84 -21.57 9.34
CA SER A 668 -56.74 -21.15 8.26
C SER A 668 -56.16 -21.44 6.89
N PHE A 669 -56.98 -22.05 6.03
CA PHE A 669 -56.75 -22.21 4.60
C PHE A 669 -57.73 -21.31 3.85
N GLY A 670 -57.22 -20.16 3.40
CA GLY A 670 -57.93 -19.12 2.65
C GLY A 670 -58.39 -19.55 1.25
N ASN A 671 -57.83 -20.64 0.72
CA ASN A 671 -58.02 -21.11 -0.65
C ASN A 671 -58.01 -22.65 -0.70
N THR A 672 -57.97 -23.22 -1.91
CA THR A 672 -57.98 -24.65 -2.15
C THR A 672 -56.78 -25.33 -1.49
N LEU A 673 -57.07 -26.37 -0.72
CA LEU A 673 -56.09 -27.27 -0.12
C LEU A 673 -56.13 -28.62 -0.85
N ASN A 674 -54.99 -29.04 -1.37
CA ASN A 674 -54.77 -30.30 -2.05
C ASN A 674 -53.54 -31.02 -1.46
N LYS A 675 -53.44 -32.33 -1.66
CA LYS A 675 -52.27 -33.13 -1.28
C LYS A 675 -52.05 -34.28 -2.26
N LEU A 676 -50.80 -34.57 -2.60
CA LEU A 676 -50.48 -35.65 -3.54
C LEU A 676 -50.49 -37.06 -2.90
N GLY A 677 -50.24 -37.17 -1.59
CA GLY A 677 -50.21 -38.44 -0.86
C GLY A 677 -49.64 -38.29 0.54
N GLY A 678 -49.54 -39.38 1.30
CA GLY A 678 -49.03 -39.35 2.68
C GLY A 678 -50.04 -38.86 3.71
N THR A 679 -49.64 -38.76 4.98
CA THR A 679 -50.52 -38.34 6.07
C THR A 679 -50.56 -36.82 6.18
N PHE A 680 -51.76 -36.26 6.39
CA PHE A 680 -51.92 -34.88 6.84
C PHE A 680 -52.54 -34.88 8.23
N THR A 681 -51.81 -34.36 9.22
CA THR A 681 -52.23 -34.35 10.63
C THR A 681 -52.22 -32.95 11.19
N MET A 682 -53.26 -32.56 11.90
CA MET A 682 -53.32 -31.30 12.64
C MET A 682 -53.62 -31.57 14.11
N ASP A 683 -52.80 -31.01 14.99
CA ASP A 683 -52.99 -31.02 16.44
C ASP A 683 -53.10 -29.58 16.93
N LEU A 684 -54.32 -29.16 17.25
CA LEU A 684 -54.67 -27.76 17.41
C LEU A 684 -55.05 -27.40 18.85
N GLY A 685 -55.01 -28.32 19.81
CA GLY A 685 -55.50 -28.04 21.17
C GLY A 685 -56.86 -27.34 21.12
N THR A 686 -57.00 -26.16 21.74
CA THR A 686 -58.26 -25.41 21.82
C THR A 686 -58.63 -24.56 20.59
N ARG A 687 -57.93 -24.69 19.45
CA ARG A 687 -58.06 -23.73 18.34
C ARG A 687 -58.75 -24.30 17.14
N THR A 688 -59.27 -23.40 16.33
CA THR A 688 -60.10 -23.75 15.18
C THR A 688 -59.25 -24.04 13.94
N ALA A 689 -59.68 -25.04 13.17
CA ALA A 689 -59.27 -25.22 11.78
C ALA A 689 -60.35 -24.65 10.87
N THR A 690 -60.01 -23.70 10.01
CA THR A 690 -60.94 -23.11 9.04
C THR A 690 -60.46 -23.37 7.62
N PHE A 691 -61.32 -23.96 6.79
CA PHE A 691 -61.07 -24.18 5.38
C PHE A 691 -62.06 -23.37 4.57
N THR A 692 -61.63 -22.20 4.08
CA THR A 692 -62.53 -21.32 3.32
C THR A 692 -62.67 -21.75 1.86
N GLY A 693 -61.59 -22.27 1.27
CA GLY A 693 -61.57 -22.85 -0.07
C GLY A 693 -61.87 -24.35 -0.08
N ALA A 694 -61.83 -24.95 -1.28
CA ALA A 694 -62.12 -26.37 -1.45
C ALA A 694 -61.03 -27.26 -0.80
N VAL A 695 -61.42 -28.38 -0.22
CA VAL A 695 -60.50 -29.37 0.35
C VAL A 695 -60.54 -30.63 -0.51
N GLY A 696 -59.38 -31.03 -1.05
CA GLY A 696 -59.23 -32.22 -1.88
C GLY A 696 -59.69 -32.05 -3.33
N GLY A 697 -59.86 -30.81 -3.81
CA GLY A 697 -60.43 -30.46 -5.13
C GLY A 697 -59.97 -31.35 -6.29
N THR A 698 -58.80 -31.08 -6.88
CA THR A 698 -58.25 -31.91 -7.97
C THR A 698 -57.45 -33.10 -7.46
N ASN A 699 -57.03 -33.06 -6.20
CA ASN A 699 -56.23 -34.09 -5.57
C ASN A 699 -56.88 -34.46 -4.22
N PRO A 700 -57.90 -35.33 -4.25
CA PRO A 700 -58.57 -35.80 -3.03
C PRO A 700 -57.57 -36.53 -2.13
N PHE A 701 -57.66 -36.32 -0.82
CA PHE A 701 -56.76 -36.93 0.16
C PHE A 701 -57.52 -37.30 1.45
N GLY A 702 -56.82 -37.76 2.49
CA GLY A 702 -57.36 -37.98 3.84
C GLY A 702 -56.59 -37.16 4.87
N MET A 703 -57.24 -36.82 5.98
CA MET A 703 -56.64 -36.01 7.05
C MET A 703 -57.03 -36.49 8.44
N THR A 704 -56.19 -36.18 9.43
CA THR A 704 -56.52 -36.31 10.85
C THR A 704 -56.43 -34.95 11.49
N VAL A 705 -57.51 -34.49 12.13
CA VAL A 705 -57.54 -33.18 12.79
C VAL A 705 -58.05 -33.38 14.22
N SER A 706 -57.21 -33.04 15.19
CA SER A 706 -57.54 -33.02 16.60
C SER A 706 -57.64 -31.57 17.08
N SER A 707 -58.84 -31.17 17.48
CA SER A 707 -59.13 -29.84 18.03
C SER A 707 -60.18 -29.96 19.13
N SER A 708 -60.09 -29.18 20.20
CA SER A 708 -61.19 -28.93 21.14
C SER A 708 -61.87 -27.58 20.86
N GLY A 709 -61.46 -26.88 19.79
CA GLY A 709 -62.16 -25.75 19.18
C GLY A 709 -63.07 -26.24 18.03
N GLY A 710 -63.16 -25.46 16.95
CA GLY A 710 -63.96 -25.80 15.77
C GLY A 710 -63.16 -26.47 14.64
N ILE A 711 -63.86 -27.21 13.77
CA ILE A 711 -63.34 -27.65 12.48
C ILE A 711 -64.37 -27.25 11.42
N ASP A 712 -64.10 -26.16 10.70
CA ASP A 712 -65.07 -25.49 9.83
C ASP A 712 -64.65 -25.61 8.35
N PHE A 713 -65.44 -26.32 7.56
CA PHE A 713 -65.33 -26.42 6.12
C PHE A 713 -66.37 -25.51 5.47
N THR A 714 -65.96 -24.35 4.96
CA THR A 714 -66.88 -23.48 4.20
C THR A 714 -66.82 -23.72 2.70
N GLY A 715 -65.69 -24.21 2.19
CA GLY A 715 -65.57 -24.67 0.80
C GLY A 715 -66.04 -26.12 0.62
N ASN A 716 -66.11 -26.56 -0.65
CA ASN A 716 -66.45 -27.94 -0.99
C ASN A 716 -65.35 -28.91 -0.52
N VAL A 717 -65.75 -30.09 -0.05
CA VAL A 717 -64.84 -31.15 0.36
C VAL A 717 -64.94 -32.28 -0.65
N THR A 718 -63.82 -32.89 -1.02
CA THR A 718 -63.77 -34.08 -1.86
C THR A 718 -62.87 -35.12 -1.20
N LEU A 719 -63.47 -36.25 -0.83
CA LEU A 719 -62.80 -37.30 -0.06
C LEU A 719 -61.95 -38.18 -0.96
N GLY A 720 -60.65 -38.29 -0.64
CA GLY A 720 -59.73 -39.26 -1.26
C GLY A 720 -59.18 -40.29 -0.29
N GLY A 721 -59.58 -40.22 0.98
CA GLY A 721 -59.15 -41.09 2.07
C GLY A 721 -59.95 -40.80 3.33
N ASN A 722 -59.52 -41.36 4.47
CA ASN A 722 -60.22 -41.19 5.73
C ASN A 722 -60.02 -39.77 6.29
N PHE A 723 -61.12 -39.14 6.71
CA PHE A 723 -61.13 -37.93 7.52
C PHE A 723 -61.41 -38.32 8.96
N ASN A 724 -60.36 -38.33 9.79
CA ASN A 724 -60.45 -38.58 11.23
C ASN A 724 -60.50 -37.23 11.96
N LEU A 725 -61.70 -36.70 12.17
CA LEU A 725 -61.91 -35.39 12.75
C LEU A 725 -62.44 -35.55 14.17
N SER A 726 -61.74 -34.99 15.15
CA SER A 726 -62.22 -34.87 16.53
C SER A 726 -62.32 -33.40 16.91
N SER A 727 -63.55 -32.97 17.21
CA SER A 727 -63.87 -31.65 17.77
C SER A 727 -64.67 -31.82 19.06
N GLU A 728 -64.17 -31.28 20.17
CA GLU A 728 -64.90 -31.17 21.44
C GLU A 728 -65.53 -29.78 21.66
N GLY A 729 -65.29 -28.84 20.75
CA GLY A 729 -65.70 -27.43 20.84
C GLY A 729 -66.98 -27.11 20.07
N THR A 730 -66.90 -26.23 19.07
CA THR A 730 -68.04 -25.86 18.20
C THR A 730 -68.44 -26.95 17.21
N GLY A 731 -67.77 -28.10 17.24
CA GLY A 731 -68.05 -29.25 16.39
C GLY A 731 -67.32 -29.22 15.05
N VAL A 732 -67.69 -30.17 14.19
CA VAL A 732 -67.25 -30.25 12.80
C VAL A 732 -68.37 -29.72 11.92
N ASN A 733 -68.14 -28.61 11.23
CA ASN A 733 -69.16 -27.92 10.44
C ASN A 733 -68.84 -28.03 8.94
N PHE A 734 -69.77 -28.58 8.17
CA PHE A 734 -69.70 -28.61 6.70
C PHE A 734 -70.75 -27.63 6.15
N ASN A 735 -70.28 -26.45 5.74
CA ASN A 735 -71.12 -25.42 5.12
C ASN A 735 -71.04 -25.47 3.58
N GLY A 736 -70.09 -26.23 3.02
CA GLY A 736 -69.98 -26.55 1.59
C GLY A 736 -70.58 -27.91 1.22
N THR A 737 -70.40 -28.33 -0.04
CA THR A 737 -70.79 -29.69 -0.47
C THR A 737 -69.73 -30.69 -0.03
N LEU A 738 -70.15 -31.83 0.54
CA LEU A 738 -69.30 -32.97 0.90
C LEU A 738 -69.36 -34.08 -0.15
#